data_AF-A0A401I7S3-F1
#
_entry.id   AF-A0A401I7S3-F1
#
_cell.length_a   1.000
_cell.length_b   1.000
_cell.length_c   1.000
_cell.angle_alpha   90.00
_cell.angle_beta   90.00
_cell.angle_gamma   90.00
#
_symmetry.space_group_name_H-M   'P 1'
#
loop_
_entity.id
_entity.type
_entity.pdbx_description
1 polymer ?
#
loop_
_entity_poly.entity_id
_entity_poly.type
_entity_poly.pdbx_seq_one_letter_code
_entity_poly.pdbx_strand_id
1 'polypeptide(L)'
;MRLAINTLSLDRWTVDELIVIALRYGMEGVELRVDSIEGSRLEDPPRQRETVYEKLKAAGLTVVNIGSSICLLGKPDERRRLEEELEACIRMARDYSAQAIRVFLGNMSDHLEQPAEAIREEALVQTLDWMCERAARAGLDIWLEMHSEFSTGKMMRWIVDRLGHTNCKVIWDVLHSLEHREGLAETLGYLGPLCVHVHLKDGVPFDDPFYKRWRYTRIGEGSVSFQEVLRLLRDQGYDGFLSLEWESRWRPELQGKGYEAEQAIRSFSETIRAAERLGALAGVHPRLMFDREGLANRRRQLTDELAERWEQLQQQVDYLMQAGPPGYDPDADIHELWQRDVGDHIANLAFAFVISGDPRYCDGAEQWALTCCSYPSWGRFEPDLAMGQQLFGLAVFYDWCYSAMRPDTREIVRATLIKYGREMYDGARGGSYWAAWNLQNHMWIGVCGLGTAGLALYDEVPEALAWVELSVRKYREVMSALGDDGASHEGVMYWGYGISWMMRFMDVARTTLGIDWYDTPWFRHTADYRLYLGLPLAHCTASENIVDLADSSRSDIDGITYIMEKLAAEYKLGHAQWLSEQARSQRIGSRKNGWLSVLWYDWRVQATPPAGLPTMKHFDDMDIVSARSSWSGDESLVVFKCGPFLGHQAVETNDQAPFCDWGGGHVHQDTNHFTLYGAGEYLLRDDGYAYKTTAAHNTLLVDGKGQTGGDQMWFHGEELLKLQARPSILKAVSTSEYDYLVGDGAPSYAAELGLLRYHRHLLFVKPDVLLVVDEIEAKAGSELELRFFPEAQTWLAVEGGRLAAGKKSLLFIHPLGQEGTEDRYEAIEIPVNIDNDRQPRQVLRRMHRQGGVWQSVVAFSWSEAPELPAYVEVRQHGSRYELTVGEKRLTLDIVSQSVSSERSKRSAALLGSQASLSGILVNHRMLTDFEPDKLVYSYDTDQDVKVVRPPIRRAEVWAIPSHVAAAVEAAQPEGNYGDYRWRVTAPDGSSVREYTLALAGSQPNVVRVGICTVSAGGDASTSLPAVVLDEDPHTYWAAEGDGPYLIFDLGVSQRICGIDIGWLKGDIRQAVFHLERSVDGERYESIASMMRSSGTTTQPEYYAIEETEARYVKLVCHGNSLNRWNSITQAAIYRTAGKEVAQ
;
A
#
# COMPACT_ATOMS: atom_id res chain seq x y z
N MET A 1 1.67 22.19 31.92
CA MET A 1 2.14 23.59 31.76
C MET A 1 1.33 24.24 30.65
N ARG A 2 1.43 25.55 30.41
CA ARG A 2 0.65 26.21 29.35
C ARG A 2 1.52 26.51 28.14
N LEU A 3 0.96 26.48 26.93
CA LEU A 3 1.71 26.78 25.71
C LEU A 3 1.49 28.22 25.25
N ALA A 4 2.55 28.86 24.76
CA ALA A 4 2.51 30.20 24.20
C ALA A 4 3.22 30.27 22.84
N ILE A 5 2.85 31.28 22.05
CA ILE A 5 3.52 31.63 20.79
C ILE A 5 4.17 33.01 20.93
N ASN A 6 5.42 33.13 20.51
CA ASN A 6 6.08 34.42 20.30
C ASN A 6 5.78 34.96 18.89
N THR A 7 5.33 36.20 18.78
CA THR A 7 4.92 36.80 17.49
C THR A 7 6.06 37.24 16.58
N LEU A 8 7.33 37.09 17.00
CA LEU A 8 8.55 37.53 16.29
C LEU A 8 8.57 37.25 14.77
N SER A 9 8.10 36.07 14.36
CA SER A 9 8.14 35.59 12.97
C SER A 9 6.76 35.55 12.31
N LEU A 10 5.80 36.33 12.82
CA LEU A 10 4.42 36.40 12.34
C LEU A 10 4.09 37.75 11.67
N ASP A 11 5.10 38.43 11.11
CA ASP A 11 5.00 39.77 10.51
C ASP A 11 4.02 39.88 9.33
N ARG A 12 3.67 38.73 8.73
CA ARG A 12 2.71 38.63 7.63
C ARG A 12 1.30 38.26 8.07
N TRP A 13 1.08 37.99 9.36
CA TRP A 13 -0.20 37.53 9.87
C TRP A 13 -1.02 38.69 10.45
N THR A 14 -2.33 38.54 10.35
CA THR A 14 -3.31 39.32 11.09
C THR A 14 -3.52 38.72 12.49
N VAL A 15 -4.06 39.52 13.41
CA VAL A 15 -4.42 39.04 14.76
C VAL A 15 -5.47 37.91 14.69
N ASP A 16 -6.37 37.94 13.70
CA ASP A 16 -7.40 36.91 13.54
C ASP A 16 -6.79 35.58 13.08
N GLU A 17 -5.81 35.61 12.17
CA GLU A 17 -5.04 34.41 11.78
C GLU A 17 -4.27 33.83 12.97
N LEU A 18 -3.59 34.68 13.75
CA LEU A 18 -2.93 34.26 15.00
C LEU A 18 -3.90 33.55 15.94
N ILE A 19 -5.10 34.11 16.17
CA ILE A 19 -6.12 33.51 17.05
C ILE A 19 -6.56 32.14 16.52
N VAL A 20 -6.87 32.03 15.22
CA VAL A 20 -7.31 30.77 14.61
C VAL A 20 -6.25 29.68 14.80
N ILE A 21 -4.99 30.00 14.54
CA ILE A 21 -3.87 29.06 14.69
C ILE A 21 -3.60 28.72 16.16
N ALA A 22 -3.61 29.72 17.05
CA ALA A 22 -3.43 29.52 18.48
C ALA A 22 -4.48 28.56 19.04
N LEU A 23 -5.76 28.76 18.72
CA LEU A 23 -6.85 27.88 19.15
C LEU A 23 -6.74 26.48 18.54
N ARG A 24 -6.40 26.39 17.24
CA ARG A 24 -6.23 25.11 16.52
C ARG A 24 -5.19 24.21 17.19
N TYR A 25 -4.06 24.79 17.62
CA TYR A 25 -2.97 24.03 18.23
C TYR A 25 -2.92 24.14 19.75
N GLY A 26 -3.99 24.63 20.38
CA GLY A 26 -4.16 24.63 21.84
C GLY A 26 -3.17 25.52 22.59
N MET A 27 -2.88 26.70 22.05
CA MET A 27 -2.08 27.73 22.68
C MET A 27 -2.96 28.58 23.60
N GLU A 28 -2.41 28.95 24.76
CA GLU A 28 -3.13 29.70 25.80
C GLU A 28 -2.49 31.08 26.03
N GLY A 29 -1.29 31.30 25.50
CA GLY A 29 -0.51 32.52 25.68
C GLY A 29 0.04 33.08 24.38
N VAL A 30 0.24 34.40 24.37
CA VAL A 30 0.94 35.12 23.30
C VAL A 30 2.00 36.00 23.94
N GLU A 31 3.25 35.84 23.51
CA GLU A 31 4.29 36.84 23.74
C GLU A 31 4.24 37.85 22.58
N LEU A 32 3.79 39.07 22.88
CA LEU A 32 3.70 40.14 21.89
C LEU A 32 5.07 40.78 21.73
N ARG A 33 5.78 40.37 20.66
CA ARG A 33 7.02 41.01 20.24
C ARG A 33 6.71 42.42 19.69
N VAL A 34 7.43 43.42 20.18
CA VAL A 34 7.34 44.78 19.64
C VAL A 34 7.70 44.77 18.15
N ASP A 35 6.92 45.48 17.33
CA ASP A 35 7.09 45.59 15.87
C ASP A 35 7.02 44.26 15.09
N SER A 36 6.08 43.39 15.49
CA SER A 36 5.88 42.07 14.87
C SER A 36 4.49 41.84 14.30
N ILE A 37 3.44 42.47 14.82
CA ILE A 37 2.08 42.32 14.31
C ILE A 37 1.28 43.61 14.54
N GLU A 38 0.11 43.73 13.90
CA GLU A 38 -0.81 44.84 14.16
C GLU A 38 -1.12 44.98 15.67
N GLY A 39 -0.98 46.20 16.20
CA GLY A 39 -1.18 46.50 17.62
C GLY A 39 0.06 46.30 18.48
N SER A 40 1.17 45.79 17.92
CA SER A 40 2.41 45.54 18.66
C SER A 40 3.47 46.63 18.46
N ARG A 41 3.19 47.71 17.72
CA ARG A 41 4.14 48.84 17.57
C ARG A 41 4.00 49.82 18.71
N LEU A 42 5.11 50.39 19.18
CA LEU A 42 5.09 51.32 20.31
C LEU A 42 4.29 52.60 20.01
N GLU A 43 4.26 53.01 18.74
CA GLU A 43 3.50 54.14 18.22
C GLU A 43 2.03 53.85 17.91
N ASP A 44 1.57 52.59 17.97
CA ASP A 44 0.17 52.27 17.67
C ASP A 44 -0.78 53.04 18.62
N PRO A 45 -1.95 53.52 18.17
CA PRO A 45 -2.88 54.22 19.05
C PRO A 45 -3.45 53.31 20.15
N PRO A 46 -3.71 53.81 21.37
CA PRO A 46 -4.26 53.01 22.47
C PRO A 46 -5.55 52.26 22.11
N ARG A 47 -6.44 52.88 21.32
CA ARG A 47 -7.70 52.25 20.87
C ARG A 47 -7.46 51.01 19.98
N GLN A 48 -6.40 51.03 19.18
CA GLN A 48 -6.04 49.88 18.35
C GLN A 48 -5.55 48.74 19.25
N ARG A 49 -4.68 49.02 20.22
CA ARG A 49 -4.22 48.03 21.21
C ARG A 49 -5.35 47.46 22.04
N GLU A 50 -6.28 48.29 22.49
CA GLU A 50 -7.49 47.86 23.20
C GLU A 50 -8.33 46.90 22.34
N THR A 51 -8.49 47.19 21.05
CA THR A 51 -9.22 46.31 20.11
C THR A 51 -8.53 44.97 19.96
N VAL A 52 -7.20 44.95 19.81
CA VAL A 52 -6.41 43.71 19.71
C VAL A 52 -6.48 42.91 21.01
N TYR A 53 -6.33 43.56 22.16
CA TYR A 53 -6.42 42.93 23.47
C TYR A 53 -7.78 42.26 23.69
N GLU A 54 -8.89 42.95 23.38
CA GLU A 54 -10.23 42.39 23.54
C GLU A 54 -10.46 41.18 22.61
N LYS A 55 -9.88 41.17 21.40
CA LYS A 55 -9.89 39.98 20.52
C LYS A 55 -9.15 38.80 21.14
N LEU A 56 -7.91 39.00 21.59
CA LEU A 56 -7.10 37.95 22.22
C LEU A 56 -7.77 37.40 23.48
N LYS A 57 -8.28 38.29 24.33
CA LYS A 57 -8.99 37.94 25.55
C LYS A 57 -10.29 37.19 25.29
N ALA A 58 -11.07 37.59 24.28
CA ALA A 58 -12.29 36.89 23.88
C ALA A 58 -12.00 35.46 23.38
N ALA A 59 -10.82 35.24 22.79
CA ALA A 59 -10.33 33.91 22.42
C ALA A 59 -9.71 33.13 23.59
N GLY A 60 -9.65 33.70 24.80
CA GLY A 60 -9.02 33.07 25.97
C GLY A 60 -7.49 33.12 25.97
N LEU A 61 -6.87 33.92 25.10
CA LEU A 61 -5.41 34.06 25.01
C LEU A 61 -4.90 35.11 25.99
N THR A 62 -3.90 34.73 26.79
CA THR A 62 -3.22 35.64 27.73
C THR A 62 -2.03 36.30 27.04
N VAL A 63 -1.93 37.63 27.08
CA VAL A 63 -0.67 38.31 26.72
C VAL A 63 0.33 38.09 27.85
N VAL A 64 1.31 37.22 27.62
CA VAL A 64 2.22 36.74 28.67
C VAL A 64 3.19 37.86 29.09
N ASN A 65 3.88 38.43 28.12
CA ASN A 65 4.81 39.54 28.31
C ASN A 65 4.88 40.41 27.05
N ILE A 66 5.47 41.60 27.18
CA ILE A 66 5.87 42.44 26.05
C ILE A 66 7.32 42.11 25.69
N GLY A 67 7.51 41.48 24.53
CA GLY A 67 8.81 41.14 23.95
C GLY A 67 9.50 42.39 23.41
N SER A 68 10.17 43.15 24.27
CA SER A 68 10.83 44.41 23.87
C SER A 68 12.12 44.17 23.07
N SER A 69 12.62 45.21 22.40
CA SER A 69 13.94 45.20 21.76
C SER A 69 15.05 45.71 22.71
N ILE A 70 14.74 45.89 24.00
CA ILE A 70 15.65 46.47 24.97
C ILE A 70 16.78 45.47 25.25
N CYS A 71 17.97 45.82 24.75
CA CYS A 71 19.23 45.11 24.99
C CYS A 71 20.18 45.98 25.81
N LEU A 72 20.74 45.41 26.88
CA LEU A 72 21.76 46.08 27.71
C LEU A 72 23.16 45.54 27.44
N LEU A 73 24.08 46.47 27.18
CA LEU A 73 25.50 46.24 26.88
C LEU A 73 26.43 46.80 27.99
N GLY A 74 25.87 47.41 29.04
CA GLY A 74 26.63 48.02 30.13
C GLY A 74 27.30 49.33 29.71
N LYS A 75 26.66 50.12 28.85
CA LYS A 75 27.19 51.42 28.41
C LYS A 75 26.70 52.54 29.34
N PRO A 76 27.55 53.54 29.69
CA PRO A 76 27.19 54.56 30.68
C PRO A 76 25.97 55.43 30.35
N ASP A 77 25.59 55.52 29.08
CA ASP A 77 24.48 56.34 28.55
C ASP A 77 23.22 55.53 28.22
N GLU A 78 23.22 54.21 28.44
CA GLU A 78 22.09 53.32 28.08
C GLU A 78 20.78 53.73 28.71
N ARG A 79 20.80 54.10 29.99
CA ARG A 79 19.60 54.60 30.67
C ARG A 79 18.94 55.74 29.90
N ARG A 80 19.71 56.74 29.44
CA ARG A 80 19.16 57.89 28.71
C ARG A 80 18.61 57.46 27.35
N ARG A 81 19.26 56.51 26.69
CA ARG A 81 18.86 56.00 25.37
C ARG A 81 17.57 55.18 25.43
N LEU A 82 17.38 54.40 26.49
CA LEU A 82 16.30 53.41 26.62
C LEU A 82 15.09 53.92 27.41
N GLU A 83 15.17 55.12 28.01
CA GLU A 83 14.09 55.68 28.84
C GLU A 83 12.76 55.79 28.10
N GLU A 84 12.74 56.35 26.89
CA GLU A 84 11.52 56.48 26.10
C GLU A 84 10.93 55.13 25.68
N GLU A 85 11.79 54.18 25.31
CA GLU A 85 11.40 52.83 24.89
C GLU A 85 10.80 52.04 26.07
N LEU A 86 11.44 52.06 27.25
CA LEU A 86 10.92 51.42 28.45
C LEU A 86 9.55 52.00 28.85
N GLU A 87 9.40 53.33 28.82
CA GLU A 87 8.14 53.99 29.14
C GLU A 87 7.03 53.62 28.15
N ALA A 88 7.36 53.46 26.87
CA ALA A 88 6.43 52.97 25.86
C ALA A 88 6.04 51.51 26.11
N CYS A 89 7.00 50.64 26.45
CA CYS A 89 6.75 49.25 26.82
C CYS A 89 5.86 49.15 28.07
N ILE A 90 6.07 50.01 29.09
CA ILE A 90 5.21 50.06 30.29
C ILE A 90 3.76 50.43 29.93
N ARG A 91 3.56 51.39 29.02
CA ARG A 91 2.21 51.73 28.54
C ARG A 91 1.58 50.57 27.80
N MET A 92 2.32 49.95 26.86
CA MET A 92 1.84 48.81 26.09
C MET A 92 1.51 47.61 26.98
N ALA A 93 2.35 47.28 27.96
CA ALA A 93 2.12 46.19 28.90
C ALA A 93 0.82 46.40 29.70
N ARG A 94 0.51 47.64 30.09
CA ARG A 94 -0.76 47.97 30.75
C ARG A 94 -1.96 47.85 29.82
N ASP A 95 -1.84 48.33 28.59
CA ASP A 95 -2.92 48.24 27.58
C ASP A 95 -3.29 46.77 27.31
N TYR A 96 -2.32 45.86 27.34
CA TYR A 96 -2.51 44.41 27.14
C TYR A 96 -2.67 43.59 28.42
N SER A 97 -2.64 44.22 29.60
CA SER A 97 -2.59 43.53 30.90
C SER A 97 -1.50 42.44 30.99
N ALA A 98 -0.34 42.68 30.37
CA ALA A 98 0.80 41.78 30.41
C ALA A 98 1.48 41.81 31.78
N GLN A 99 2.09 40.69 32.19
CA GLN A 99 2.74 40.59 33.50
C GLN A 99 4.09 41.32 33.55
N ALA A 100 4.80 41.35 32.42
CA ALA A 100 6.19 41.76 32.39
C ALA A 100 6.63 42.37 31.06
N ILE A 101 7.78 43.03 31.12
CA ILE A 101 8.55 43.47 29.96
C ILE A 101 9.81 42.62 29.90
N ARG A 102 10.04 41.96 28.77
CA ARG A 102 11.25 41.19 28.51
C ARG A 102 12.43 42.12 28.21
N VAL A 103 13.59 41.82 28.79
CA VAL A 103 14.87 42.53 28.56
C VAL A 103 15.95 41.48 28.36
N PHE A 104 16.82 41.66 27.36
CA PHE A 104 17.96 40.77 27.12
C PHE A 104 19.29 41.51 27.30
N LEU A 105 20.36 40.74 27.51
CA LEU A 105 21.67 41.25 27.90
C LEU A 105 22.75 40.73 26.95
N GLY A 106 23.79 41.52 26.74
CA GLY A 106 25.02 41.07 26.07
C GLY A 106 25.10 41.38 24.58
N ASN A 107 26.24 41.07 23.99
CA ASN A 107 26.57 41.41 22.60
C ASN A 107 25.98 40.38 21.63
N MET A 108 25.51 40.84 20.47
CA MET A 108 25.07 39.97 19.37
C MET A 108 26.30 39.52 18.56
N SER A 109 27.03 38.54 19.06
CA SER A 109 28.22 37.96 18.41
C SER A 109 28.03 36.45 18.20
N ASP A 110 28.18 36.01 16.95
CA ASP A 110 27.83 34.65 16.55
C ASP A 110 29.05 33.73 16.42
N HIS A 111 30.26 34.31 16.44
CA HIS A 111 31.53 33.62 16.20
C HIS A 111 32.57 33.93 17.28
N LEU A 112 33.37 32.94 17.69
CA LEU A 112 34.40 33.08 18.74
C LEU A 112 35.48 34.12 18.40
N GLU A 113 35.75 34.33 17.12
CA GLU A 113 36.76 35.30 16.66
C GLU A 113 36.24 36.73 16.49
N GLN A 114 34.92 36.95 16.60
CA GLN A 114 34.37 38.29 16.55
C GLN A 114 34.68 39.02 17.87
N PRO A 115 35.35 40.19 17.83
CA PRO A 115 35.61 40.96 19.03
C PRO A 115 34.28 41.47 19.60
N ALA A 116 33.91 41.01 20.79
CA ALA A 116 32.80 41.55 21.56
C ALA A 116 33.28 42.77 22.37
N GLU A 117 32.46 43.82 22.43
CA GLU A 117 32.75 44.97 23.29
C GLU A 117 32.68 44.55 24.77
N ALA A 118 33.60 45.07 25.59
CA ALA A 118 33.64 44.76 27.02
C ALA A 118 32.41 45.34 27.73
N ILE A 119 31.61 44.46 28.35
CA ILE A 119 30.44 44.82 29.15
C ILE A 119 30.89 45.33 30.52
N ARG A 120 30.41 46.52 30.92
CA ARG A 120 30.69 47.08 32.25
C ARG A 120 29.58 46.67 33.21
N GLU A 121 29.87 45.65 34.02
CA GLU A 121 28.94 45.04 34.97
C GLU A 121 28.24 46.06 35.88
N GLU A 122 28.96 47.01 36.47
CA GLU A 122 28.35 48.02 37.36
C GLU A 122 27.34 48.92 36.64
N ALA A 123 27.63 49.34 35.41
CA ALA A 123 26.73 50.19 34.64
C ALA A 123 25.46 49.42 34.19
N LEU A 124 25.63 48.13 33.86
CA LEU A 124 24.53 47.22 33.54
C LEU A 124 23.61 47.04 34.75
N VAL A 125 24.17 46.73 35.92
CA VAL A 125 23.40 46.55 37.17
C VAL A 125 22.67 47.84 37.55
N GLN A 126 23.30 49.01 37.44
CA GLN A 126 22.66 50.30 37.72
C GLN A 126 21.48 50.59 36.77
N THR A 127 21.60 50.20 35.50
CA THR A 127 20.52 50.38 34.53
C THR A 127 19.36 49.42 34.84
N LEU A 128 19.65 48.15 35.11
CA LEU A 128 18.64 47.17 35.51
C LEU A 128 17.91 47.53 36.80
N ASP A 129 18.64 48.03 37.80
CA ASP A 129 18.08 48.52 39.07
C ASP A 129 17.03 49.61 38.81
N TRP A 130 17.37 50.61 37.99
CA TRP A 130 16.44 51.65 37.58
C TRP A 130 15.23 51.10 36.79
N MET A 131 15.43 50.14 35.88
CA MET A 131 14.32 49.51 35.13
C MET A 131 13.37 48.77 36.07
N CYS A 132 13.91 48.00 37.03
CA CYS A 132 13.13 47.25 38.01
C CYS A 132 12.31 48.19 38.89
N GLU A 133 12.90 49.27 39.42
CA GLU A 133 12.18 50.29 40.18
C GLU A 133 11.04 50.91 39.35
N ARG A 134 11.30 51.18 38.07
CA ARG A 134 10.33 51.83 37.20
C ARG A 134 9.15 50.92 36.85
N ALA A 135 9.42 49.66 36.54
CA ALA A 135 8.42 48.63 36.29
C ALA A 135 7.61 48.31 37.56
N ALA A 136 8.25 48.23 38.73
CA ALA A 136 7.58 47.99 40.01
C ALA A 136 6.53 49.06 40.33
N ARG A 137 6.83 50.34 40.08
CA ARG A 137 5.85 51.44 40.22
C ARG A 137 4.65 51.29 39.28
N ALA A 138 4.80 50.51 38.21
CA ALA A 138 3.73 50.22 37.27
C ALA A 138 2.98 48.91 37.54
N GLY A 139 3.40 48.15 38.56
CA GLY A 139 2.86 46.81 38.86
C GLY A 139 3.35 45.74 37.88
N LEU A 140 4.50 45.94 37.25
CA LEU A 140 5.08 45.05 36.23
C LEU A 140 6.41 44.46 36.70
N ASP A 141 6.71 43.27 36.20
CA ASP A 141 8.02 42.64 36.34
C ASP A 141 8.95 43.01 35.18
N ILE A 142 10.26 42.94 35.43
CA ILE A 142 11.29 42.84 34.40
C ILE A 142 11.70 41.38 34.31
N TRP A 143 11.56 40.78 33.13
CA TRP A 143 11.99 39.42 32.87
C TRP A 143 13.26 39.43 32.03
N LEU A 144 14.36 38.97 32.62
CA LEU A 144 15.65 38.85 31.97
C LEU A 144 15.67 37.59 31.12
N GLU A 145 15.84 37.76 29.82
CA GLU A 145 16.02 36.65 28.89
C GLU A 145 17.47 36.20 28.85
N MET A 146 17.68 34.89 28.98
CA MET A 146 18.99 34.27 28.83
C MET A 146 19.48 34.41 27.39
N HIS A 147 20.54 35.18 27.20
CA HIS A 147 21.10 35.48 25.88
C HIS A 147 22.60 35.84 25.97
N SER A 148 23.36 35.56 24.90
CA SER A 148 24.78 35.90 24.73
C SER A 148 25.65 35.57 25.97
N GLU A 149 26.47 36.51 26.46
CA GLU A 149 27.36 36.32 27.62
C GLU A 149 26.60 36.02 28.93
N PHE A 150 25.28 36.15 28.92
CA PHE A 150 24.38 35.97 30.06
C PHE A 150 23.49 34.73 29.92
N SER A 151 23.82 33.81 29.03
CA SER A 151 23.05 32.59 28.75
C SER A 151 23.16 31.46 29.79
N THR A 152 23.66 31.72 31.01
CA THR A 152 23.74 30.68 32.07
C THR A 152 22.90 31.06 33.28
N GLY A 153 22.26 30.06 33.89
CA GLY A 153 21.53 30.17 35.15
C GLY A 153 22.41 30.69 36.28
N LYS A 154 23.68 30.29 36.32
CA LYS A 154 24.66 30.87 37.27
C LYS A 154 24.80 32.38 37.13
N MET A 155 24.89 32.88 35.89
CA MET A 155 24.99 34.31 35.63
C MET A 155 23.69 35.05 35.97
N MET A 156 22.54 34.48 35.59
CA MET A 156 21.23 35.03 35.94
C MET A 156 21.04 35.14 37.46
N ARG A 157 21.39 34.10 38.21
CA ARG A 157 21.37 34.12 39.67
C ARG A 157 22.25 35.24 40.22
N TRP A 158 23.48 35.38 39.72
CA TRP A 158 24.40 36.42 40.15
C TRP A 158 23.85 37.83 39.92
N ILE A 159 23.21 38.11 38.77
CA ILE A 159 22.58 39.41 38.50
C ILE A 159 21.42 39.67 39.47
N VAL A 160 20.48 38.73 39.57
CA VAL A 160 19.26 38.92 40.35
C VAL A 160 19.57 39.09 41.83
N ASP A 161 20.50 38.30 42.38
CA ASP A 161 20.92 38.41 43.78
C ASP A 161 21.59 39.77 44.08
N ARG A 162 22.33 40.34 43.11
CA ARG A 162 22.98 41.64 43.25
C ARG A 162 22.00 42.82 43.13
N LEU A 163 20.94 42.66 42.35
CA LEU A 163 19.85 43.64 42.21
C LEU A 163 18.96 43.68 43.46
N GLY A 164 18.64 42.52 44.04
CA GLY A 164 17.78 42.43 45.23
C GLY A 164 16.30 42.79 45.00
N HIS A 165 15.87 42.91 43.74
CA HIS A 165 14.49 43.22 43.36
C HIS A 165 13.63 41.96 43.22
N THR A 166 12.45 41.94 43.84
CA THR A 166 11.54 40.78 43.74
C THR A 166 10.82 40.68 42.41
N ASN A 167 10.69 41.80 41.68
CA ASN A 167 10.07 41.89 40.35
C ASN A 167 11.07 41.71 39.20
N CYS A 168 12.33 41.35 39.50
CA CYS A 168 13.31 40.91 38.51
C CYS A 168 13.30 39.38 38.45
N LYS A 169 12.87 38.82 37.33
CA LYS A 169 12.72 37.37 37.09
C LYS A 169 13.44 36.96 35.82
N VAL A 170 13.43 35.67 35.49
CA VAL A 170 14.21 35.12 34.39
C VAL A 170 13.31 34.35 33.42
N ILE A 171 13.53 34.58 32.12
CA ILE A 171 13.08 33.72 31.03
C ILE A 171 14.20 32.72 30.76
N TRP A 172 13.92 31.45 30.97
CA TRP A 172 14.87 30.40 30.63
C TRP A 172 14.80 30.11 29.14
N ASP A 173 15.80 30.55 28.40
CA ASP A 173 16.07 30.04 27.06
C ASP A 173 16.87 28.73 27.17
N VAL A 174 16.21 27.62 26.85
CA VAL A 174 16.78 26.28 27.00
C VAL A 174 18.00 26.09 26.11
N LEU A 175 17.89 26.49 24.84
CA LEU A 175 18.92 26.21 23.85
C LEU A 175 20.17 27.07 24.12
N HIS A 176 20.02 28.34 24.49
CA HIS A 176 21.13 29.20 24.84
C HIS A 176 21.97 28.67 26.01
N SER A 177 21.34 28.03 27.00
CA SER A 177 22.09 27.40 28.12
C SER A 177 22.96 26.22 27.65
N LEU A 178 22.46 25.40 26.73
CA LEU A 178 23.19 24.29 26.12
C LEU A 178 24.33 24.78 25.22
N GLU A 179 24.12 25.84 24.45
CA GLU A 179 25.17 26.50 23.65
C GLU A 179 26.35 26.95 24.52
N HIS A 180 26.08 27.35 25.76
CA HIS A 180 27.08 27.75 26.76
C HIS A 180 27.54 26.60 27.66
N ARG A 181 27.17 25.36 27.32
CA ARG A 181 27.57 24.12 27.99
C ARG A 181 27.13 24.02 29.45
N GLU A 182 26.06 24.70 29.83
CA GLU A 182 25.39 24.51 31.12
C GLU A 182 24.22 23.52 30.93
N GLY A 183 24.21 22.43 31.71
CA GLY A 183 23.21 21.37 31.55
C GLY A 183 21.83 21.78 32.10
N LEU A 184 20.75 21.19 31.57
CA LEU A 184 19.37 21.54 31.91
C LEU A 184 19.07 21.58 33.42
N ALA A 185 19.46 20.53 34.14
CA ALA A 185 19.25 20.42 35.59
C ALA A 185 20.11 21.41 36.39
N GLU A 186 21.32 21.71 35.91
CA GLU A 186 22.20 22.71 36.53
C GLU A 186 21.61 24.11 36.37
N THR A 187 21.25 24.49 35.14
CA THR A 187 20.62 25.77 34.82
C THR A 187 19.37 26.00 35.68
N LEU A 188 18.44 25.03 35.66
CA LEU A 188 17.19 25.16 36.43
C LEU A 188 17.44 25.11 37.95
N GLY A 189 18.50 24.43 38.41
CA GLY A 189 18.94 24.46 39.80
C GLY A 189 19.36 25.87 40.25
N TYR A 190 20.05 26.62 39.39
CA TYR A 190 20.37 28.03 39.67
C TYR A 190 19.17 28.93 39.57
N LEU A 191 18.26 28.74 38.61
CA LEU A 191 17.10 29.61 38.43
C LEU A 191 16.06 29.41 39.54
N GLY A 192 15.65 28.17 39.80
CA GLY A 192 14.61 27.83 40.76
C GLY A 192 13.35 28.70 40.55
N PRO A 193 12.78 29.30 41.63
CA PRO A 193 11.61 30.18 41.54
C PRO A 193 11.80 31.48 40.74
N LEU A 194 13.01 31.78 40.25
CA LEU A 194 13.23 32.92 39.36
C LEU A 194 12.76 32.64 37.93
N CYS A 195 12.69 31.38 37.53
CA CYS A 195 12.19 30.97 36.22
C CYS A 195 10.67 31.13 36.17
N VAL A 196 10.19 32.11 35.41
CA VAL A 196 8.75 32.43 35.28
C VAL A 196 8.23 32.18 33.87
N HIS A 197 9.13 32.11 32.88
CA HIS A 197 8.83 31.83 31.49
C HIS A 197 9.94 30.99 30.86
N VAL A 198 9.60 30.18 29.85
CA VAL A 198 10.57 29.30 29.18
C VAL A 198 10.46 29.50 27.67
N HIS A 199 11.56 29.82 27.01
CA HIS A 199 11.67 29.82 25.56
C HIS A 199 12.20 28.47 25.09
N LEU A 200 11.49 27.88 24.13
CA LEU A 200 11.84 26.60 23.53
C LEU A 200 12.18 26.79 22.05
N LYS A 201 13.33 26.21 21.70
CA LYS A 201 13.93 26.11 20.37
C LYS A 201 14.58 24.74 20.29
N ASP A 202 14.94 24.33 19.08
CA ASP A 202 15.68 23.08 18.87
C ASP A 202 16.81 23.31 17.87
N GLY A 203 17.85 22.50 17.96
CA GLY A 203 19.00 22.62 17.10
C GLY A 203 20.08 21.60 17.37
N VAL A 204 21.13 21.65 16.55
CA VAL A 204 22.34 20.83 16.68
C VAL A 204 23.59 21.70 16.58
N PRO A 205 24.71 21.34 17.22
CA PRO A 205 25.97 22.06 17.03
C PRO A 205 26.34 22.17 15.54
N PHE A 206 26.94 23.30 15.12
CA PHE A 206 27.57 23.39 13.81
C PHE A 206 28.82 22.49 13.76
N ASP A 207 29.15 22.00 12.56
CA ASP A 207 30.41 21.26 12.32
C ASP A 207 31.64 22.12 12.58
N ASP A 208 31.52 23.43 12.35
CA ASP A 208 32.55 24.42 12.65
C ASP A 208 32.50 24.78 14.15
N PRO A 209 33.54 24.41 14.94
CA PRO A 209 33.57 24.63 16.38
C PRO A 209 33.74 26.09 16.78
N PHE A 210 33.96 27.01 15.83
CA PHE A 210 34.11 28.44 16.10
C PHE A 210 32.78 29.20 16.16
N TYR A 211 31.67 28.59 15.74
CA TYR A 211 30.35 29.12 16.01
C TYR A 211 29.99 28.96 17.50
N LYS A 212 29.53 30.05 18.12
CA LYS A 212 29.05 30.05 19.51
C LYS A 212 27.65 29.46 19.64
N ARG A 213 26.89 29.48 18.54
CA ARG A 213 25.48 29.07 18.48
C ARG A 213 25.32 27.73 17.81
N TRP A 214 24.16 27.10 17.99
CA TRP A 214 23.77 25.89 17.27
C TRP A 214 23.07 26.25 15.95
N ARG A 215 23.07 25.29 15.02
CA ARG A 215 22.23 25.32 13.81
C ARG A 215 20.82 24.93 14.22
N TYR A 216 19.87 25.85 14.06
CA TYR A 216 18.51 25.61 14.52
C TYR A 216 17.80 24.62 13.57
N THR A 217 16.91 23.83 14.14
CA THR A 217 16.11 22.83 13.42
C THR A 217 14.63 23.05 13.73
N ARG A 218 13.75 22.28 13.10
CA ARG A 218 12.36 22.20 13.58
C ARG A 218 12.35 21.58 14.97
N ILE A 219 11.35 21.96 15.77
CA ILE A 219 11.14 21.37 17.08
C ILE A 219 10.95 19.85 16.93
N GLY A 220 11.78 19.08 17.64
CA GLY A 220 11.80 17.62 17.60
C GLY A 220 12.66 17.04 16.47
N GLU A 221 13.60 17.80 15.93
CA GLU A 221 14.61 17.33 14.95
C GLU A 221 16.05 17.65 15.39
N GLY A 222 16.22 18.32 16.53
CA GLY A 222 17.53 18.67 17.08
C GLY A 222 17.87 17.86 18.32
N SER A 223 18.81 18.36 19.12
CA SER A 223 19.38 17.63 20.26
C SER A 223 18.73 18.00 21.61
N VAL A 224 17.69 18.82 21.64
CA VAL A 224 17.05 19.23 22.91
C VAL A 224 16.11 18.15 23.44
N SER A 225 16.38 17.65 24.66
CA SER A 225 15.50 16.70 25.33
C SER A 225 14.29 17.40 25.98
N PHE A 226 13.21 17.61 25.21
CA PHE A 226 11.99 18.23 25.73
C PHE A 226 11.36 17.45 26.89
N GLN A 227 11.43 16.11 26.89
CA GLN A 227 10.93 15.31 28.00
C GLN A 227 11.68 15.61 29.32
N GLU A 228 13.00 15.78 29.26
CA GLU A 228 13.79 16.14 30.43
C GLU A 228 13.45 17.55 30.91
N VAL A 229 13.34 18.53 30.00
CA VAL A 229 12.92 19.90 30.32
C VAL A 229 11.58 19.90 31.06
N LEU A 230 10.57 19.21 30.51
CA LEU A 230 9.23 19.15 31.10
C LEU A 230 9.21 18.44 32.46
N ARG A 231 10.03 17.39 32.64
CA ARG A 231 10.18 16.71 33.94
C ARG A 231 10.80 17.65 34.97
N LEU A 232 11.91 18.30 34.64
CA LEU A 232 12.61 19.21 35.55
C LEU A 232 11.72 20.38 35.99
N LEU A 233 10.98 20.98 35.06
CA LEU A 233 10.02 22.04 35.36
C LEU A 233 8.91 21.56 36.30
N ARG A 234 8.36 20.36 36.05
CA ARG A 234 7.33 19.74 36.90
C ARG A 234 7.84 19.44 38.31
N ASP A 235 9.05 18.91 38.44
CA ASP A 235 9.68 18.58 39.72
C ASP A 235 9.89 19.85 40.58
N GLN A 236 10.06 21.02 39.96
CA GLN A 236 10.13 22.32 40.65
C GLN A 236 8.76 23.00 40.86
N GLY A 237 7.66 22.37 40.41
CA GLY A 237 6.32 22.93 40.53
C GLY A 237 6.03 24.11 39.59
N TYR A 238 6.71 24.20 38.45
CA TYR A 238 6.47 25.24 37.45
C TYR A 238 5.12 25.06 36.75
N ASP A 239 4.30 26.13 36.72
CA ASP A 239 2.96 26.18 36.11
C ASP A 239 2.79 27.31 35.07
N GLY A 240 3.90 27.92 34.66
CA GLY A 240 3.95 29.00 33.69
C GLY A 240 3.82 28.55 32.23
N PHE A 241 4.24 29.45 31.32
CA PHE A 241 4.16 29.27 29.88
C PHE A 241 5.47 28.77 29.27
N LEU A 242 5.34 27.79 28.36
CA LEU A 242 6.36 27.36 27.42
C LEU A 242 6.11 28.05 26.08
N SER A 243 7.03 28.90 25.64
CA SER A 243 6.89 29.70 24.43
C SER A 243 7.72 29.14 23.28
N LEU A 244 7.11 28.95 22.12
CA LEU A 244 7.86 28.72 20.88
C LEU A 244 8.51 30.03 20.45
N GLU A 245 9.84 30.09 20.49
CA GLU A 245 10.59 31.22 19.95
C GLU A 245 11.14 30.89 18.56
N TRP A 246 10.28 31.01 17.54
CA TRP A 246 10.64 30.76 16.15
C TRP A 246 11.39 31.96 15.55
N GLU A 247 12.68 31.80 15.26
CA GLU A 247 13.57 32.89 14.81
C GLU A 247 13.74 32.99 13.28
N SER A 248 12.78 32.53 12.48
CA SER A 248 12.91 32.50 11.01
C SER A 248 13.16 33.88 10.39
N ARG A 249 12.83 34.99 11.07
CA ARG A 249 13.19 36.35 10.62
C ARG A 249 14.71 36.57 10.49
N TRP A 250 15.51 35.90 11.32
CA TRP A 250 16.95 36.12 11.41
C TRP A 250 17.78 34.91 10.97
N ARG A 251 17.14 33.74 10.86
CA ARG A 251 17.77 32.44 10.61
C ARG A 251 17.42 31.91 9.22
N PRO A 252 18.33 32.01 8.22
CA PRO A 252 18.11 31.47 6.89
C PRO A 252 17.77 29.97 6.89
N GLU A 253 18.31 29.21 7.84
CA GLU A 253 18.05 27.77 7.99
C GLU A 253 16.61 27.43 8.43
N LEU A 254 15.86 28.42 8.92
CA LEU A 254 14.43 28.28 9.28
C LEU A 254 13.52 28.95 8.24
N GLN A 255 14.00 29.19 7.03
CA GLN A 255 13.24 29.80 5.93
C GLN A 255 13.07 28.78 4.79
N GLY A 256 11.90 28.80 4.13
CA GLY A 256 11.59 27.94 2.99
C GLY A 256 10.29 27.14 3.19
N LYS A 257 9.94 26.34 2.17
CA LYS A 257 8.79 25.42 2.23
C LYS A 257 9.06 24.36 3.30
N GLY A 258 8.12 24.10 4.19
CA GLY A 258 8.29 23.17 5.32
C GLY A 258 8.72 23.83 6.65
N TYR A 259 8.98 25.14 6.64
CA TYR A 259 9.41 25.95 7.81
C TYR A 259 8.48 27.14 8.07
N GLU A 260 7.29 27.13 7.47
CA GLU A 260 6.25 28.12 7.69
C GLU A 260 5.84 28.16 9.17
N ALA A 261 5.49 29.36 9.66
CA ALA A 261 5.21 29.57 11.08
C ALA A 261 4.09 28.66 11.61
N GLU A 262 3.05 28.38 10.82
CA GLU A 262 1.99 27.44 11.21
C GLU A 262 2.54 26.03 11.46
N GLN A 263 3.41 25.54 10.58
CA GLN A 263 4.01 24.21 10.71
C GLN A 263 4.92 24.12 11.94
N ALA A 264 5.68 25.18 12.22
CA ALA A 264 6.50 25.27 13.43
C ALA A 264 5.63 25.24 14.70
N ILE A 265 4.54 26.00 14.73
CA ILE A 265 3.57 26.04 15.84
C ILE A 265 2.92 24.67 16.04
N ARG A 266 2.51 24.00 14.95
CA ARG A 266 1.98 22.64 14.98
C ARG A 266 2.99 21.66 15.57
N SER A 267 4.22 21.62 15.03
CA SER A 267 5.29 20.72 15.50
C SER A 267 5.61 20.96 16.97
N PHE A 268 5.64 22.22 17.40
CA PHE A 268 5.82 22.58 18.80
C PHE A 268 4.72 22.02 19.70
N SER A 269 3.45 22.25 19.37
CA SER A 269 2.32 21.75 20.16
C SER A 269 2.32 20.22 20.23
N GLU A 270 2.48 19.56 19.09
CA GLU A 270 2.52 18.09 19.01
C GLU A 270 3.66 17.52 19.86
N THR A 271 4.88 18.03 19.71
CA THR A 271 6.07 17.54 20.42
C THR A 271 5.96 17.71 21.93
N ILE A 272 5.50 18.88 22.42
CA ILE A 272 5.37 19.12 23.85
C ILE A 272 4.25 18.26 24.46
N ARG A 273 3.10 18.14 23.78
CA ARG A 273 1.99 17.29 24.25
C ARG A 273 2.36 15.81 24.23
N ALA A 274 3.09 15.37 23.20
CA ALA A 274 3.62 14.01 23.14
C ALA A 274 4.56 13.73 24.33
N ALA A 275 5.49 14.63 24.63
CA ALA A 275 6.39 14.48 25.77
C ALA A 275 5.65 14.49 27.12
N GLU A 276 4.61 15.32 27.31
CA GLU A 276 3.75 15.26 28.50
C GLU A 276 3.03 13.91 28.61
N ARG A 277 2.49 13.38 27.51
CA ARG A 277 1.78 12.10 27.46
C ARG A 277 2.70 10.91 27.74
N LEU A 278 3.88 10.87 27.12
CA LEU A 278 4.91 9.87 27.42
C LEU A 278 5.32 9.92 28.91
N GLY A 279 5.45 11.11 29.48
CA GLY A 279 5.69 11.24 30.93
C GLY A 279 4.58 10.63 31.79
N ALA A 280 3.32 10.66 31.35
CA ALA A 280 2.18 10.07 32.06
C ALA A 280 2.05 8.54 31.86
N LEU A 281 2.59 8.02 30.75
CA LEU A 281 2.57 6.59 30.41
C LEU A 281 3.79 5.82 30.93
N ALA A 282 4.75 6.49 31.58
CA ALA A 282 5.95 5.85 32.11
C ALA A 282 5.57 4.83 33.21
N GLY A 283 6.05 3.59 33.07
CA GLY A 283 5.74 2.44 33.92
C GLY A 283 4.31 1.89 33.76
N VAL A 284 3.55 2.37 32.77
CA VAL A 284 2.16 1.94 32.53
C VAL A 284 2.10 0.98 31.34
N HIS A 285 1.57 -0.22 31.59
CA HIS A 285 1.29 -1.23 30.59
C HIS A 285 -0.13 -1.82 30.78
N PRO A 286 -0.83 -2.24 29.71
CA PRO A 286 -0.52 -1.95 28.30
C PRO A 286 -0.73 -0.46 27.97
N ARG A 287 0.00 0.03 26.95
CA ARG A 287 -0.10 1.41 26.42
C ARG A 287 -0.06 1.51 24.89
N LEU A 288 0.32 0.44 24.18
CA LEU A 288 0.40 0.45 22.71
C LEU A 288 -0.96 0.14 22.07
N MET A 289 -1.31 0.87 21.00
CA MET A 289 -2.50 0.73 20.13
C MET A 289 -3.86 1.09 20.77
N PHE A 290 -4.04 0.94 22.08
CA PHE A 290 -5.28 1.25 22.78
C PHE A 290 -5.02 1.70 24.21
N ASP A 291 -5.88 2.57 24.75
CA ASP A 291 -5.88 2.88 26.17
C ASP A 291 -6.71 1.86 26.97
N ARG A 292 -6.70 1.99 28.31
CA ARG A 292 -7.43 1.09 29.21
C ARG A 292 -8.94 1.12 28.99
N GLU A 293 -9.50 2.26 28.62
CA GLU A 293 -10.94 2.41 28.40
C GLU A 293 -11.35 1.76 27.08
N GLY A 294 -10.62 2.03 26.00
CA GLY A 294 -10.79 1.40 24.69
C GLY A 294 -10.70 -0.13 24.78
N LEU A 295 -9.69 -0.65 25.49
CA LEU A 295 -9.58 -2.09 25.73
C LEU A 295 -10.79 -2.63 26.50
N ALA A 296 -11.17 -1.99 27.62
CA ALA A 296 -12.33 -2.42 28.41
C ALA A 296 -13.64 -2.37 27.59
N ASN A 297 -13.79 -1.40 26.70
CA ASN A 297 -14.92 -1.30 25.79
C ASN A 297 -14.95 -2.49 24.81
N ARG A 298 -13.81 -2.80 24.18
CA ARG A 298 -13.70 -3.96 23.27
C ARG A 298 -13.96 -5.28 23.99
N ARG A 299 -13.47 -5.46 25.22
CA ARG A 299 -13.76 -6.68 26.02
C ARG A 299 -15.25 -6.92 26.22
N ARG A 300 -16.04 -5.87 26.46
CA ARG A 300 -17.50 -6.00 26.67
C ARG A 300 -18.25 -6.42 25.40
N GLN A 301 -17.65 -6.24 24.23
CA GLN A 301 -18.26 -6.54 22.93
C GLN A 301 -17.90 -7.95 22.42
N LEU A 302 -16.95 -8.64 23.08
CA LEU A 302 -16.43 -9.93 22.61
C LEU A 302 -17.48 -11.03 22.51
N THR A 303 -18.47 -11.04 23.40
CA THR A 303 -19.48 -12.12 23.45
C THR A 303 -20.71 -11.84 22.61
N ASP A 304 -20.87 -10.59 22.15
CA ASP A 304 -22.05 -10.14 21.41
C ASP A 304 -21.61 -9.63 20.03
N GLU A 305 -21.27 -8.35 19.89
CA GLU A 305 -21.06 -7.74 18.58
C GLU A 305 -19.80 -8.21 17.85
N LEU A 306 -18.81 -8.71 18.59
CA LEU A 306 -17.56 -9.24 18.05
C LEU A 306 -17.46 -10.77 18.15
N ALA A 307 -18.52 -11.47 18.56
CA ALA A 307 -18.48 -12.91 18.87
C ALA A 307 -17.89 -13.77 17.74
N GLU A 308 -18.36 -13.59 16.51
CA GLU A 308 -17.88 -14.36 15.34
C GLU A 308 -16.38 -14.12 15.07
N ARG A 309 -15.93 -12.87 15.15
CA ARG A 309 -14.52 -12.51 14.90
C ARG A 309 -13.62 -12.99 16.01
N TRP A 310 -14.11 -12.91 17.25
CA TRP A 310 -13.41 -13.44 18.40
C TRP A 310 -13.26 -14.96 18.30
N GLU A 311 -14.32 -15.70 17.97
CA GLU A 311 -14.26 -17.16 17.78
C GLU A 311 -13.24 -17.55 16.68
N GLN A 312 -13.22 -16.82 15.56
CA GLN A 312 -12.25 -17.06 14.49
C GLN A 312 -10.81 -16.82 14.95
N LEU A 313 -10.55 -15.75 15.70
CA LEU A 313 -9.24 -15.50 16.28
C LEU A 313 -8.86 -16.59 17.28
N GLN A 314 -9.78 -17.03 18.14
CA GLN A 314 -9.54 -18.12 19.10
C GLN A 314 -9.12 -19.40 18.38
N GLN A 315 -9.84 -19.80 17.33
CA GLN A 315 -9.47 -20.97 16.52
C GLN A 315 -8.06 -20.83 15.93
N GLN A 316 -7.70 -19.63 15.46
CA GLN A 316 -6.36 -19.35 14.93
C GLN A 316 -5.29 -19.47 16.02
N VAL A 317 -5.45 -18.80 17.17
CA VAL A 317 -4.43 -18.82 18.23
C VAL A 317 -4.33 -20.16 18.93
N ASP A 318 -5.44 -20.91 19.05
CA ASP A 318 -5.44 -22.27 19.57
C ASP A 318 -4.64 -23.22 18.65
N TYR A 319 -4.74 -23.03 17.33
CA TYR A 319 -3.90 -23.75 16.37
C TYR A 319 -2.42 -23.36 16.51
N LEU A 320 -2.10 -22.07 16.62
CA LEU A 320 -0.71 -21.59 16.76
C LEU A 320 -0.03 -22.11 18.04
N MET A 321 -0.78 -22.21 19.14
CA MET A 321 -0.27 -22.82 20.38
C MET A 321 0.03 -24.32 20.21
N GLN A 322 -0.74 -25.03 19.39
CA GLN A 322 -0.51 -26.46 19.11
C GLN A 322 0.65 -26.67 18.12
N ALA A 323 0.72 -25.86 17.08
CA ALA A 323 1.76 -25.94 16.05
C ALA A 323 3.14 -25.54 16.60
N GLY A 324 3.18 -24.50 17.45
CA GLY A 324 4.41 -23.91 17.94
C GLY A 324 5.19 -23.11 16.88
N PRO A 325 6.18 -22.30 17.29
CA PRO A 325 7.00 -21.54 16.37
C PRO A 325 7.92 -22.46 15.56
N PRO A 326 8.20 -22.14 14.28
CA PRO A 326 9.21 -22.86 13.51
C PRO A 326 10.61 -22.68 14.12
N GLY A 327 11.45 -23.72 13.99
CA GLY A 327 12.88 -23.62 14.30
C GLY A 327 13.61 -22.71 13.32
N TYR A 328 14.81 -22.25 13.68
CA TYR A 328 15.64 -21.48 12.75
C TYR A 328 16.06 -22.34 11.56
N ASP A 329 15.78 -21.86 10.35
CA ASP A 329 16.22 -22.47 9.10
C ASP A 329 17.54 -21.84 8.62
N PRO A 330 18.68 -22.54 8.74
CA PRO A 330 19.97 -22.04 8.27
C PRO A 330 20.09 -22.01 6.74
N ASP A 331 19.24 -22.76 6.03
CA ASP A 331 19.27 -22.90 4.57
C ASP A 331 18.33 -21.91 3.86
N ALA A 332 17.52 -21.16 4.62
CA ALA A 332 16.69 -20.08 4.11
C ALA A 332 17.51 -19.04 3.33
N ASP A 333 16.85 -18.28 2.47
CA ASP A 333 17.48 -17.17 1.74
C ASP A 333 17.98 -16.06 2.71
N ILE A 334 18.85 -15.17 2.22
CA ILE A 334 19.48 -14.13 3.05
C ILE A 334 18.49 -13.13 3.67
N HIS A 335 17.29 -12.97 3.13
CA HIS A 335 16.26 -12.09 3.67
C HIS A 335 15.46 -12.76 4.80
N GLU A 336 15.47 -14.10 4.88
CA GLU A 336 14.78 -14.90 5.90
C GLU A 336 13.29 -14.53 6.05
N LEU A 337 12.60 -14.28 4.92
CA LEU A 337 11.24 -13.74 4.90
C LEU A 337 10.19 -14.64 5.55
N TRP A 338 10.52 -15.90 5.85
CA TRP A 338 9.68 -16.81 6.64
C TRP A 338 9.48 -16.32 8.08
N GLN A 339 10.41 -15.52 8.63
CA GLN A 339 10.34 -15.02 10.00
C GLN A 339 9.26 -13.94 10.19
N ARG A 340 8.77 -13.34 9.10
CA ARG A 340 7.68 -12.34 9.11
C ARG A 340 6.45 -12.89 9.82
N ASP A 341 6.10 -14.12 9.51
CA ASP A 341 4.95 -14.82 10.09
C ASP A 341 5.11 -15.05 11.59
N VAL A 342 6.35 -15.25 12.07
CA VAL A 342 6.64 -15.40 13.51
C VAL A 342 6.26 -14.13 14.27
N GLY A 343 6.67 -12.95 13.77
CA GLY A 343 6.29 -11.65 14.35
C GLY A 343 4.77 -11.44 14.38
N ASP A 344 4.09 -11.75 13.28
CA ASP A 344 2.63 -11.59 13.17
C ASP A 344 1.87 -12.56 14.11
N HIS A 345 2.34 -13.79 14.29
CA HIS A 345 1.74 -14.76 15.21
C HIS A 345 1.94 -14.39 16.68
N ILE A 346 3.10 -13.81 17.05
CA ILE A 346 3.32 -13.26 18.40
C ILE A 346 2.26 -12.19 18.71
N ALA A 347 1.99 -11.29 17.77
CA ALA A 347 0.96 -10.25 17.94
C ALA A 347 -0.45 -10.83 18.11
N ASN A 348 -0.83 -11.85 17.33
CA ASN A 348 -2.12 -12.53 17.49
C ASN A 348 -2.30 -13.14 18.89
N LEU A 349 -1.29 -13.89 19.36
CA LEU A 349 -1.31 -14.55 20.67
C LEU A 349 -1.34 -13.53 21.82
N ALA A 350 -0.48 -12.50 21.74
CA ALA A 350 -0.44 -11.43 22.74
C ALA A 350 -1.75 -10.65 22.79
N PHE A 351 -2.37 -10.37 21.63
CA PHE A 351 -3.68 -9.73 21.59
C PHE A 351 -4.77 -10.62 22.20
N ALA A 352 -4.77 -11.92 21.89
CA ALA A 352 -5.73 -12.86 22.48
C ALA A 352 -5.63 -12.88 24.01
N PHE A 353 -4.43 -12.80 24.59
CA PHE A 353 -4.24 -12.62 26.03
C PHE A 353 -4.81 -11.28 26.52
N VAL A 354 -4.39 -10.15 25.93
CA VAL A 354 -4.74 -8.83 26.46
C VAL A 354 -6.24 -8.55 26.34
N ILE A 355 -6.93 -9.11 25.34
CA ILE A 355 -8.37 -8.94 25.20
C ILE A 355 -9.17 -9.90 26.09
N SER A 356 -8.77 -11.16 26.23
CA SER A 356 -9.55 -12.16 26.98
C SER A 356 -9.18 -12.28 28.47
N GLY A 357 -7.92 -12.00 28.82
CA GLY A 357 -7.34 -12.30 30.12
C GLY A 357 -6.99 -13.78 30.34
N ASP A 358 -7.12 -14.65 29.33
CA ASP A 358 -6.78 -16.07 29.45
C ASP A 358 -5.25 -16.26 29.42
N PRO A 359 -4.62 -16.73 30.53
CA PRO A 359 -3.17 -16.83 30.64
C PRO A 359 -2.55 -17.80 29.63
N ARG A 360 -3.30 -18.77 29.11
CA ARG A 360 -2.80 -19.73 28.10
C ARG A 360 -2.25 -19.02 26.87
N TYR A 361 -2.89 -17.93 26.45
CA TYR A 361 -2.44 -17.15 25.29
C TYR A 361 -1.16 -16.37 25.58
N CYS A 362 -0.93 -15.93 26.82
CA CYS A 362 0.34 -15.31 27.21
C CYS A 362 1.47 -16.35 27.21
N ASP A 363 1.22 -17.55 27.73
CA ASP A 363 2.19 -18.65 27.72
C ASP A 363 2.55 -19.05 26.27
N GLY A 364 1.55 -19.11 25.38
CA GLY A 364 1.74 -19.34 23.96
C GLY A 364 2.55 -18.24 23.28
N ALA A 365 2.17 -16.96 23.49
CA ALA A 365 2.92 -15.82 22.96
C ALA A 365 4.39 -15.84 23.44
N GLU A 366 4.61 -16.22 24.69
CA GLU A 366 5.92 -16.32 25.30
C GLU A 366 6.78 -17.43 24.67
N GLN A 367 6.20 -18.59 24.34
CA GLN A 367 6.90 -19.64 23.61
C GLN A 367 7.39 -19.14 22.25
N TRP A 368 6.51 -18.48 21.49
CA TRP A 368 6.85 -17.92 20.18
C TRP A 368 7.89 -16.79 20.28
N ALA A 369 7.74 -15.90 21.27
CA ALA A 369 8.68 -14.81 21.53
C ALA A 369 10.08 -15.32 21.90
N LEU A 370 10.20 -16.32 22.77
CA LEU A 370 11.49 -16.89 23.14
C LEU A 370 12.19 -17.58 21.96
N THR A 371 11.43 -18.27 21.10
CA THR A 371 11.99 -18.86 19.89
C THR A 371 12.48 -17.78 18.93
N CYS A 372 11.67 -16.73 18.69
CA CYS A 372 12.08 -15.54 17.93
C CYS A 372 13.36 -14.90 18.47
N CYS A 373 13.47 -14.71 19.79
CA CYS A 373 14.67 -14.18 20.46
C CYS A 373 15.90 -15.11 20.35
N SER A 374 15.69 -16.41 20.07
CA SER A 374 16.76 -17.40 19.96
C SER A 374 17.38 -17.49 18.58
N TYR A 375 16.74 -16.91 17.55
CA TYR A 375 17.27 -16.91 16.20
C TYR A 375 18.60 -16.15 16.13
N PRO A 376 19.62 -16.68 15.42
CA PRO A 376 20.91 -16.02 15.30
C PRO A 376 20.85 -14.68 14.53
N SER A 377 19.88 -14.54 13.62
CA SER A 377 19.63 -13.36 12.79
C SER A 377 18.14 -13.11 12.59
N TRP A 378 17.78 -11.86 12.31
CA TRP A 378 16.45 -11.45 11.84
C TRP A 378 16.57 -10.91 10.41
N GLY A 379 16.83 -11.80 9.45
CA GLY A 379 17.39 -11.46 8.16
C GLY A 379 18.92 -11.36 8.25
N ARG A 380 19.64 -11.99 7.31
CA ARG A 380 21.12 -11.98 7.23
C ARG A 380 21.66 -10.91 6.29
N PHE A 381 20.81 -10.30 5.47
CA PHE A 381 21.20 -9.29 4.50
C PHE A 381 21.47 -7.94 5.20
N GLU A 382 20.41 -7.22 5.54
CA GLU A 382 20.44 -5.96 6.28
C GLU A 382 19.11 -5.80 7.05
N PRO A 383 18.98 -4.80 7.95
CA PRO A 383 17.71 -4.52 8.63
C PRO A 383 16.59 -4.23 7.63
N ASP A 384 15.61 -5.14 7.55
CA ASP A 384 14.51 -5.10 6.58
C ASP A 384 13.24 -5.79 7.14
N LEU A 385 12.32 -6.25 6.28
CA LEU A 385 10.99 -6.80 6.60
C LEU A 385 10.98 -7.79 7.77
N ALA A 386 11.85 -8.80 7.76
CA ALA A 386 11.90 -9.82 8.81
C ALA A 386 12.17 -9.22 10.20
N MET A 387 13.06 -8.24 10.28
CA MET A 387 13.38 -7.50 11.50
C MET A 387 12.24 -6.57 11.91
N GLY A 388 11.66 -5.82 10.95
CA GLY A 388 10.55 -4.90 11.22
C GLY A 388 9.33 -5.58 11.85
N GLN A 389 8.91 -6.72 11.30
CA GLN A 389 7.75 -7.47 11.80
C GLN A 389 8.02 -8.15 13.14
N GLN A 390 9.22 -8.67 13.36
CA GLN A 390 9.60 -9.25 14.65
C GLN A 390 9.73 -8.18 15.74
N LEU A 391 10.26 -6.99 15.42
CA LEU A 391 10.27 -5.85 16.34
C LEU A 391 8.85 -5.46 16.75
N PHE A 392 7.92 -5.34 15.79
CA PHE A 392 6.53 -5.04 16.10
C PHE A 392 5.90 -6.11 17.00
N GLY A 393 6.00 -7.38 16.61
CA GLY A 393 5.43 -8.50 17.36
C GLY A 393 5.95 -8.59 18.79
N LEU A 394 7.27 -8.48 18.98
CA LEU A 394 7.86 -8.49 20.32
C LEU A 394 7.56 -7.23 21.13
N ALA A 395 7.45 -6.06 20.50
CA ALA A 395 7.10 -4.83 21.20
C ALA A 395 5.68 -4.89 21.77
N VAL A 396 4.70 -5.36 20.97
CA VAL A 396 3.32 -5.53 21.47
C VAL A 396 3.22 -6.66 22.50
N PHE A 397 4.00 -7.75 22.36
CA PHE A 397 4.08 -8.78 23.40
C PHE A 397 4.67 -8.24 24.71
N TYR A 398 5.78 -7.48 24.63
CA TYR A 398 6.41 -6.86 25.79
C TYR A 398 5.44 -5.97 26.55
N ASP A 399 4.70 -5.13 25.83
CA ASP A 399 3.72 -4.21 26.41
C ASP A 399 2.46 -4.92 26.94
N TRP A 400 1.82 -5.75 26.11
CA TRP A 400 0.51 -6.32 26.42
C TRP A 400 0.58 -7.44 27.45
N CYS A 401 1.66 -8.22 27.45
CA CYS A 401 1.87 -9.31 28.41
C CYS A 401 2.73 -8.87 29.61
N TYR A 402 3.17 -7.60 29.70
CA TYR A 402 4.17 -7.13 30.67
C TYR A 402 3.97 -7.69 32.08
N SER A 403 2.76 -7.56 32.63
CA SER A 403 2.45 -7.96 34.01
C SER A 403 2.33 -9.47 34.23
N ALA A 404 2.02 -10.25 33.19
CA ALA A 404 1.84 -11.70 33.26
C ALA A 404 3.08 -12.50 32.81
N MET A 405 3.96 -11.87 32.04
CA MET A 405 5.20 -12.45 31.53
C MET A 405 6.18 -12.80 32.65
N ARG A 406 6.89 -13.92 32.49
CA ARG A 406 7.96 -14.31 33.43
C ARG A 406 9.08 -13.26 33.45
N PRO A 407 9.66 -12.91 34.62
CA PRO A 407 10.73 -11.91 34.70
C PRO A 407 11.93 -12.21 33.81
N ASP A 408 12.40 -13.46 33.77
CA ASP A 408 13.55 -13.84 32.93
C ASP A 408 13.27 -13.67 31.44
N THR A 409 12.05 -14.01 31.00
CA THR A 409 11.61 -13.76 29.61
C THR A 409 11.52 -12.26 29.34
N ARG A 410 11.00 -11.46 30.28
CA ARG A 410 10.94 -10.00 30.11
C ARG A 410 12.33 -9.42 29.84
N GLU A 411 13.34 -9.85 30.59
CA GLU A 411 14.73 -9.42 30.36
C GLU A 411 15.29 -9.89 29.01
N ILE A 412 14.99 -11.13 28.59
CA ILE A 412 15.41 -11.64 27.27
C ILE A 412 14.79 -10.81 26.15
N VAL A 413 13.46 -10.60 26.18
CA VAL A 413 12.75 -9.83 25.16
C VAL A 413 13.24 -8.39 25.14
N ARG A 414 13.40 -7.76 26.31
CA ARG A 414 13.96 -6.41 26.44
C ARG A 414 15.35 -6.32 25.81
N ALA A 415 16.26 -7.24 26.11
CA ALA A 415 17.60 -7.26 25.55
C ALA A 415 17.58 -7.45 24.03
N THR A 416 16.71 -8.32 23.51
CA THR A 416 16.53 -8.55 22.08
C THR A 416 15.98 -7.31 21.36
N LEU A 417 14.94 -6.67 21.91
CA LEU A 417 14.40 -5.42 21.38
C LEU A 417 15.46 -4.30 21.35
N ILE A 418 16.32 -4.22 22.38
CA ILE A 418 17.44 -3.25 22.39
C ILE A 418 18.42 -3.55 21.26
N LYS A 419 18.83 -4.82 21.10
CA LYS A 419 19.79 -5.22 20.06
C LYS A 419 19.27 -4.85 18.67
N TYR A 420 18.12 -5.40 18.29
CA TYR A 420 17.59 -5.24 16.93
C TYR A 420 16.95 -3.87 16.70
N GLY A 421 16.49 -3.18 17.75
CA GLY A 421 16.08 -1.78 17.65
C GLY A 421 17.23 -0.86 17.26
N ARG A 422 18.44 -1.08 17.80
CA ARG A 422 19.66 -0.36 17.37
C ARG A 422 20.03 -0.67 15.93
N GLU A 423 20.01 -1.95 15.54
CA GLU A 423 20.30 -2.37 14.16
C GLU A 423 19.32 -1.73 13.16
N MET A 424 18.01 -1.79 13.43
CA MET A 424 16.99 -1.16 12.60
C MET A 424 17.11 0.37 12.58
N TYR A 425 17.46 1.01 13.71
CA TYR A 425 17.71 2.45 13.77
C TYR A 425 18.91 2.86 12.91
N ASP A 426 19.98 2.07 12.90
CA ASP A 426 21.15 2.31 12.03
C ASP A 426 20.79 2.12 10.55
N GLY A 427 20.01 1.07 10.22
CA GLY A 427 19.45 0.85 8.90
C GLY A 427 18.62 2.03 8.40
N ALA A 428 17.64 2.47 9.20
CA ALA A 428 16.74 3.58 8.88
C ALA A 428 17.42 4.95 8.73
N ARG A 429 18.65 5.11 9.23
CA ARG A 429 19.46 6.34 9.07
C ARG A 429 20.37 6.35 7.84
N GLY A 430 20.27 5.32 6.98
CA GLY A 430 21.05 5.20 5.76
C GLY A 430 21.89 3.91 5.67
N GLY A 431 21.80 3.03 6.68
CA GLY A 431 22.42 1.71 6.65
C GLY A 431 21.67 0.69 5.78
N SER A 432 20.42 0.96 5.41
CA SER A 432 19.60 0.11 4.54
C SER A 432 19.24 0.82 3.23
N TYR A 433 19.04 0.06 2.14
CA TYR A 433 18.71 0.62 0.82
C TYR A 433 17.40 1.41 0.81
N TRP A 434 16.41 0.97 1.60
CA TRP A 434 15.08 1.59 1.69
C TRP A 434 15.05 2.86 2.54
N ALA A 435 16.15 3.25 3.20
CA ALA A 435 16.16 4.35 4.17
C ALA A 435 15.70 5.70 3.59
N ALA A 436 15.90 5.93 2.29
CA ALA A 436 15.44 7.14 1.57
C ALA A 436 14.13 6.93 0.78
N TRP A 437 13.60 5.72 0.74
CA TRP A 437 12.44 5.35 -0.09
C TRP A 437 11.14 5.54 0.70
N ASN A 438 10.79 6.81 0.91
CA ASN A 438 9.72 7.20 1.81
C ASN A 438 8.31 6.67 1.43
N LEU A 439 8.09 6.30 0.18
CA LEU A 439 6.82 5.77 -0.30
C LEU A 439 6.81 4.24 -0.38
N GLN A 440 7.89 3.55 -0.03
CA GLN A 440 8.02 2.12 -0.27
C GLN A 440 7.65 1.28 0.97
N ASN A 441 7.00 0.13 0.76
CA ASN A 441 6.46 -0.72 1.82
C ASN A 441 7.48 -1.21 2.87
N HIS A 442 8.74 -1.49 2.50
CA HIS A 442 9.80 -1.90 3.43
C HIS A 442 10.13 -0.80 4.43
N MET A 443 10.14 0.46 3.97
CA MET A 443 10.32 1.62 4.87
C MET A 443 9.18 1.67 5.89
N TRP A 444 7.92 1.58 5.43
CA TRP A 444 6.76 1.64 6.32
C TRP A 444 6.78 0.53 7.37
N ILE A 445 7.11 -0.71 6.96
CA ILE A 445 7.14 -1.88 7.85
C ILE A 445 8.30 -1.78 8.85
N GLY A 446 9.52 -1.51 8.37
CA GLY A 446 10.71 -1.40 9.21
C GLY A 446 10.57 -0.31 10.27
N VAL A 447 10.09 0.87 9.85
CA VAL A 447 9.90 2.03 10.72
C VAL A 447 8.71 1.85 11.67
N CYS A 448 7.65 1.13 11.27
CA CYS A 448 6.57 0.75 12.18
C CYS A 448 7.08 -0.12 13.34
N GLY A 449 7.89 -1.14 13.03
CA GLY A 449 8.55 -1.99 14.03
C GLY A 449 9.47 -1.21 14.96
N LEU A 450 10.32 -0.36 14.38
CA LEU A 450 11.27 0.49 15.12
C LEU A 450 10.57 1.44 16.10
N GLY A 451 9.59 2.21 15.62
CA GLY A 451 8.88 3.19 16.44
C GLY A 451 8.04 2.53 17.54
N THR A 452 7.44 1.37 17.24
CA THR A 452 6.67 0.59 18.24
C THR A 452 7.60 0.01 19.32
N ALA A 453 8.76 -0.52 18.95
CA ALA A 453 9.78 -0.96 19.90
C ALA A 453 10.32 0.21 20.75
N GLY A 454 10.53 1.37 20.14
CA GLY A 454 10.91 2.59 20.85
C GLY A 454 9.89 2.98 21.92
N LEU A 455 8.61 2.97 21.59
CA LEU A 455 7.51 3.27 22.51
C LEU A 455 7.26 2.17 23.56
N ALA A 456 7.67 0.93 23.30
CA ALA A 456 7.67 -0.12 24.31
C ALA A 456 8.75 0.11 25.37
N LEU A 457 9.89 0.75 25.02
CA LEU A 457 11.10 0.83 25.84
C LEU A 457 11.49 2.24 26.32
N TYR A 458 10.83 3.31 25.90
CA TYR A 458 11.30 4.69 26.10
C TYR A 458 11.57 5.10 27.55
N ASP A 459 10.88 4.49 28.50
CA ASP A 459 11.01 4.75 29.94
C ASP A 459 12.01 3.82 30.65
N GLU A 460 12.56 2.85 29.91
CA GLU A 460 13.58 1.90 30.39
C GLU A 460 14.92 2.05 29.66
N VAL A 461 14.92 2.64 28.45
CA VAL A 461 16.06 2.72 27.53
C VAL A 461 16.12 4.13 26.93
N PRO A 462 17.05 5.02 27.38
CA PRO A 462 17.08 6.41 26.96
C PRO A 462 17.17 6.64 25.44
N GLU A 463 17.96 5.82 24.73
CA GLU A 463 18.11 5.95 23.28
C GLU A 463 16.87 5.57 22.46
N ALA A 464 15.90 4.88 23.07
CA ALA A 464 14.68 4.44 22.37
C ALA A 464 13.80 5.61 21.90
N LEU A 465 13.90 6.79 22.54
CA LEU A 465 13.20 7.99 22.09
C LEU A 465 13.66 8.47 20.71
N ALA A 466 14.95 8.32 20.39
CA ALA A 466 15.47 8.67 19.07
C ALA A 466 14.88 7.78 17.97
N TRP A 467 14.54 6.52 18.30
CA TRP A 467 13.88 5.60 17.39
C TRP A 467 12.44 6.04 17.09
N VAL A 468 11.74 6.50 18.12
CA VAL A 468 10.38 7.07 17.99
C VAL A 468 10.40 8.34 17.14
N GLU A 469 11.34 9.25 17.42
CA GLU A 469 11.49 10.51 16.69
C GLU A 469 11.77 10.27 15.20
N LEU A 470 12.73 9.41 14.88
CA LEU A 470 13.02 9.03 13.49
C LEU A 470 11.79 8.47 12.80
N SER A 471 11.03 7.63 13.51
CA SER A 471 9.83 7.01 12.96
C SER A 471 8.73 8.04 12.68
N VAL A 472 8.48 8.94 13.61
CA VAL A 472 7.52 10.05 13.44
C VAL A 472 7.92 10.94 12.27
N ARG A 473 9.21 11.29 12.15
CA ARG A 473 9.71 12.11 11.03
C ARG A 473 9.48 11.42 9.69
N LYS A 474 9.85 10.15 9.57
CA LYS A 474 9.65 9.35 8.36
C LYS A 474 8.18 9.30 7.95
N TYR A 475 7.28 9.01 8.89
CA TYR A 475 5.85 9.02 8.60
C TYR A 475 5.31 10.40 8.22
N ARG A 476 5.80 11.51 8.81
CA ARG A 476 5.44 12.86 8.37
C ARG A 476 5.87 13.14 6.92
N GLU A 477 7.07 12.69 6.53
CA GLU A 477 7.53 12.77 5.13
C GLU A 477 6.59 11.99 4.21
N VAL A 478 6.17 10.78 4.58
CA VAL A 478 5.17 10.01 3.82
C VAL A 478 3.86 10.78 3.67
N MET A 479 3.29 11.29 4.77
CA MET A 479 2.01 12.01 4.72
C MET A 479 2.06 13.26 3.83
N SER A 480 3.24 13.87 3.66
CA SER A 480 3.41 15.02 2.75
C SER A 480 3.50 14.66 1.28
N ALA A 481 3.83 13.39 0.99
CA ALA A 481 4.08 12.87 -0.34
C ALA A 481 2.87 12.17 -0.97
N LEU A 482 1.91 11.73 -0.16
CA LEU A 482 0.70 11.06 -0.61
C LEU A 482 -0.27 12.04 -1.29
N GLY A 483 -0.75 11.69 -2.48
CA GLY A 483 -1.84 12.40 -3.16
C GLY A 483 -3.15 12.38 -2.39
N ASP A 484 -4.12 13.19 -2.78
CA ASP A 484 -5.39 13.33 -2.07
C ASP A 484 -6.46 12.30 -2.48
N ASP A 485 -6.23 11.55 -3.57
CA ASP A 485 -7.21 10.62 -4.15
C ASP A 485 -7.18 9.19 -3.60
N GLY A 486 -6.18 8.87 -2.76
CA GLY A 486 -6.03 7.57 -2.11
C GLY A 486 -5.34 6.49 -2.94
N ALA A 487 -4.82 6.80 -4.14
CA ALA A 487 -4.13 5.82 -4.99
C ALA A 487 -2.71 5.51 -4.52
N SER A 488 -2.20 4.34 -4.92
CA SER A 488 -0.85 3.89 -4.60
C SER A 488 -0.05 3.62 -5.88
N HIS A 489 1.20 4.06 -5.88
CA HIS A 489 2.15 3.81 -6.97
C HIS A 489 2.57 2.34 -7.08
N GLU A 490 2.69 1.60 -5.97
CA GLU A 490 3.08 0.17 -5.99
C GLU A 490 1.96 -0.79 -6.44
N GLY A 491 0.80 -0.26 -6.84
CA GLY A 491 -0.37 -1.06 -7.21
C GLY A 491 -1.16 -1.59 -6.00
N VAL A 492 -2.26 -2.29 -6.28
CA VAL A 492 -3.25 -2.70 -5.25
C VAL A 492 -2.71 -3.75 -4.28
N MET A 493 -1.87 -4.67 -4.78
CA MET A 493 -1.28 -5.74 -3.95
C MET A 493 -0.39 -5.14 -2.84
N TYR A 494 0.55 -4.28 -3.22
CA TYR A 494 1.49 -3.63 -2.29
C TYR A 494 0.85 -2.49 -1.50
N TRP A 495 -0.18 -1.82 -2.05
CA TRP A 495 -1.06 -0.96 -1.26
C TRP A 495 -1.59 -1.70 -0.02
N GLY A 496 -2.16 -2.89 -0.20
CA GLY A 496 -2.68 -3.70 0.89
C GLY A 496 -1.60 -4.17 1.86
N TYR A 497 -0.40 -4.46 1.35
CA TYR A 497 0.76 -4.80 2.17
C TYR A 497 1.12 -3.63 3.08
N GLY A 498 1.43 -2.47 2.49
CA GLY A 498 2.00 -1.33 3.17
C GLY A 498 1.03 -0.56 4.07
N ILE A 499 -0.19 -0.25 3.59
CA ILE A 499 -1.15 0.58 4.32
C ILE A 499 -1.47 0.02 5.71
N SER A 500 -1.52 -1.31 5.82
CA SER A 500 -1.80 -1.98 7.08
C SER A 500 -0.78 -1.61 8.17
N TRP A 501 0.50 -1.48 7.81
CA TRP A 501 1.59 -1.13 8.73
C TRP A 501 1.60 0.35 9.07
N MET A 502 1.23 1.22 8.12
CA MET A 502 0.99 2.63 8.40
C MET A 502 -0.11 2.77 9.46
N MET A 503 -1.25 2.10 9.28
CA MET A 503 -2.37 2.15 10.22
C MET A 503 -2.01 1.61 11.62
N ARG A 504 -1.20 0.54 11.70
CA ARG A 504 -0.67 0.05 12.99
C ARG A 504 0.14 1.15 13.69
N PHE A 505 1.09 1.77 13.00
CA PHE A 505 1.89 2.83 13.63
C PHE A 505 1.07 4.07 13.95
N MET A 506 0.09 4.44 13.11
CA MET A 506 -0.81 5.55 13.36
C MET A 506 -1.63 5.35 14.64
N ASP A 507 -2.18 4.16 14.89
CA ASP A 507 -2.89 3.87 16.14
C ASP A 507 -1.93 3.83 17.35
N VAL A 508 -0.70 3.33 17.19
CA VAL A 508 0.36 3.44 18.22
C VAL A 508 0.68 4.91 18.54
N ALA A 509 0.88 5.75 17.52
CA ALA A 509 1.21 7.17 17.67
C ALA A 509 0.02 7.96 18.26
N ARG A 510 -1.21 7.67 17.83
CA ARG A 510 -2.44 8.29 18.36
C ARG A 510 -2.59 8.02 19.85
N THR A 511 -2.30 6.79 20.29
CA THR A 511 -2.46 6.39 21.69
C THR A 511 -1.33 6.86 22.59
N THR A 512 -0.08 6.80 22.13
CA THR A 512 1.09 7.12 22.96
C THR A 512 1.57 8.58 22.83
N LEU A 513 1.47 9.17 21.64
CA LEU A 513 1.96 10.52 21.32
C LEU A 513 0.83 11.55 21.15
N GLY A 514 -0.40 11.09 20.87
CA GLY A 514 -1.52 11.97 20.54
C GLY A 514 -1.44 12.56 19.14
N ILE A 515 -0.62 11.98 18.27
CA ILE A 515 -0.50 12.37 16.85
C ILE A 515 -1.54 11.59 16.06
N ASP A 516 -2.40 12.30 15.32
CA ASP A 516 -3.42 11.71 14.48
C ASP A 516 -3.17 12.04 13.00
N TRP A 517 -2.84 11.02 12.22
CA TRP A 517 -2.61 11.14 10.77
C TRP A 517 -3.80 10.70 9.92
N TYR A 518 -4.92 10.28 10.52
CA TYR A 518 -6.12 9.91 9.75
C TYR A 518 -6.85 11.13 9.15
N ASP A 519 -6.43 12.36 9.46
CA ASP A 519 -6.94 13.54 8.76
C ASP A 519 -6.28 13.78 7.39
N THR A 520 -5.21 13.05 7.05
CA THR A 520 -4.57 13.11 5.72
C THR A 520 -5.58 12.68 4.64
N PRO A 521 -5.83 13.50 3.59
CA PRO A 521 -6.86 13.24 2.58
C PRO A 521 -6.76 11.85 1.94
N TRP A 522 -5.55 11.37 1.66
CA TRP A 522 -5.29 10.04 1.10
C TRP A 522 -6.07 8.93 1.81
N PHE A 523 -6.05 8.88 3.16
CA PHE A 523 -6.72 7.81 3.90
C PHE A 523 -8.25 7.90 3.83
N ARG A 524 -8.81 9.08 3.62
CA ARG A 524 -10.26 9.26 3.47
C ARG A 524 -10.77 8.67 2.15
N HIS A 525 -9.89 8.58 1.14
CA HIS A 525 -10.25 8.18 -0.23
C HIS A 525 -9.69 6.82 -0.64
N THR A 526 -8.69 6.28 0.06
CA THR A 526 -8.00 5.05 -0.33
C THR A 526 -8.86 3.77 -0.31
N ALA A 527 -10.00 3.77 0.39
CA ALA A 527 -10.98 2.69 0.26
C ALA A 527 -11.55 2.58 -1.16
N ASP A 528 -11.71 3.71 -1.85
CA ASP A 528 -12.17 3.75 -3.24
C ASP A 528 -11.15 3.11 -4.18
N TYR A 529 -9.84 3.32 -3.92
CA TYR A 529 -8.77 2.71 -4.71
C TYR A 529 -8.90 1.18 -4.77
N ARG A 530 -9.03 0.52 -3.60
CA ARG A 530 -9.24 -0.93 -3.56
C ARG A 530 -10.59 -1.37 -4.15
N LEU A 531 -11.66 -0.60 -3.95
CA LEU A 531 -12.98 -0.93 -4.47
C LEU A 531 -13.03 -0.89 -6.00
N TYR A 532 -12.54 0.20 -6.60
CA TYR A 532 -12.59 0.41 -8.05
C TYR A 532 -11.60 -0.45 -8.84
N LEU A 533 -10.48 -0.87 -8.23
CA LEU A 533 -9.50 -1.79 -8.82
C LEU A 533 -9.64 -3.25 -8.36
N GLY A 534 -10.72 -3.58 -7.65
CA GLY A 534 -11.14 -4.96 -7.46
C GLY A 534 -11.69 -5.55 -8.77
N LEU A 535 -11.59 -6.87 -8.94
CA LEU A 535 -12.26 -7.56 -10.04
C LEU A 535 -13.78 -7.68 -9.81
N PRO A 536 -14.58 -8.00 -10.83
CA PRO A 536 -16.00 -8.28 -10.67
C PRO A 536 -16.25 -9.40 -9.66
N LEU A 537 -17.14 -9.13 -8.69
CA LEU A 537 -17.28 -9.94 -7.49
C LEU A 537 -17.70 -11.40 -7.74
N ALA A 538 -18.44 -11.68 -8.82
CA ALA A 538 -18.87 -13.03 -9.18
C ALA A 538 -17.72 -13.93 -9.63
N HIS A 539 -16.57 -13.33 -10.00
CA HIS A 539 -15.39 -14.03 -10.50
C HIS A 539 -14.16 -13.89 -9.61
N CYS A 540 -14.28 -13.16 -8.49
CA CYS A 540 -13.21 -13.08 -7.51
C CYS A 540 -12.92 -14.44 -6.88
N THR A 541 -11.63 -14.73 -6.73
CA THR A 541 -11.12 -15.90 -6.02
C THR A 541 -10.02 -15.48 -5.04
N ALA A 542 -9.59 -16.39 -4.18
CA ALA A 542 -8.45 -16.13 -3.29
C ALA A 542 -7.17 -15.77 -4.05
N SER A 543 -6.99 -16.30 -5.27
CA SER A 543 -5.79 -16.08 -6.11
C SER A 543 -5.96 -15.03 -7.21
N GLU A 544 -7.17 -14.51 -7.43
CA GLU A 544 -7.45 -13.53 -8.48
C GLU A 544 -8.65 -12.66 -8.05
N ASN A 545 -8.37 -11.45 -7.54
CA ASN A 545 -9.39 -10.55 -6.96
C ASN A 545 -9.09 -9.04 -7.14
N ILE A 546 -7.95 -8.71 -7.74
CA ILE A 546 -7.52 -7.34 -8.04
C ILE A 546 -6.96 -7.27 -9.46
N VAL A 547 -6.95 -6.07 -10.02
CA VAL A 547 -6.28 -5.74 -11.28
C VAL A 547 -4.76 -5.90 -11.12
N ASP A 548 -4.08 -6.42 -12.14
CA ASP A 548 -2.62 -6.57 -12.20
C ASP A 548 -1.90 -5.32 -12.70
N LEU A 549 -1.95 -4.21 -11.95
CA LEU A 549 -1.04 -3.08 -12.19
C LEU A 549 0.18 -3.16 -11.28
N ALA A 550 1.33 -2.67 -11.79
CA ALA A 550 2.62 -2.75 -11.11
C ALA A 550 2.97 -4.21 -10.74
N ASP A 551 3.89 -4.43 -9.80
CA ASP A 551 4.13 -5.78 -9.31
C ASP A 551 2.88 -6.35 -8.63
N SER A 552 2.29 -7.36 -9.28
CA SER A 552 1.04 -7.96 -8.84
C SER A 552 1.01 -9.46 -9.07
N SER A 553 0.50 -10.16 -8.05
CA SER A 553 0.12 -11.57 -8.13
C SER A 553 -1.36 -11.77 -8.49
N ARG A 554 -2.08 -10.69 -8.85
CA ARG A 554 -3.55 -10.61 -9.00
C ARG A 554 -4.35 -10.85 -7.72
N SER A 555 -3.70 -10.92 -6.57
CA SER A 555 -4.34 -11.13 -5.27
C SER A 555 -3.78 -10.22 -4.18
N ASP A 556 -4.62 -9.86 -3.22
CA ASP A 556 -4.20 -9.16 -2.00
C ASP A 556 -3.21 -10.03 -1.18
N ILE A 557 -2.07 -9.47 -0.75
CA ILE A 557 -0.99 -10.24 -0.11
C ILE A 557 -1.35 -10.81 1.28
N ASP A 558 -1.93 -9.98 2.15
CA ASP A 558 -2.29 -10.32 3.54
C ASP A 558 -3.82 -10.25 3.76
N GLY A 559 -4.59 -10.13 2.68
CA GLY A 559 -6.03 -9.88 2.70
C GLY A 559 -6.43 -8.44 3.00
N ILE A 560 -7.72 -8.13 2.80
CA ILE A 560 -8.25 -6.75 2.86
C ILE A 560 -9.28 -6.51 3.96
N THR A 561 -9.79 -7.55 4.59
CA THR A 561 -10.93 -7.49 5.52
C THR A 561 -10.71 -6.46 6.62
N TYR A 562 -9.59 -6.56 7.35
CA TYR A 562 -9.29 -5.71 8.49
C TYR A 562 -8.91 -4.27 8.08
N ILE A 563 -8.30 -4.09 6.90
CA ILE A 563 -7.99 -2.76 6.33
C ILE A 563 -9.29 -2.01 6.02
N MET A 564 -10.21 -2.69 5.33
CA MET A 564 -11.53 -2.14 5.01
C MET A 564 -12.36 -1.86 6.26
N GLU A 565 -12.29 -2.72 7.29
CA GLU A 565 -12.95 -2.49 8.58
C GLU A 565 -12.42 -1.25 9.29
N LYS A 566 -11.10 -1.03 9.29
CA LYS A 566 -10.49 0.16 9.88
C LYS A 566 -10.94 1.43 9.15
N LEU A 567 -10.88 1.45 7.82
CA LEU A 567 -11.32 2.58 7.00
C LEU A 567 -12.83 2.85 7.18
N ALA A 568 -13.64 1.79 7.22
CA ALA A 568 -15.07 1.87 7.50
C ALA A 568 -15.35 2.48 8.88
N ALA A 569 -14.66 2.02 9.92
CA ALA A 569 -14.84 2.50 11.28
C ALA A 569 -14.41 3.96 11.45
N GLU A 570 -13.26 4.34 10.88
CA GLU A 570 -12.66 5.66 10.99
C GLU A 570 -13.50 6.73 10.27
N TYR A 571 -13.98 6.44 9.06
CA TYR A 571 -14.67 7.42 8.20
C TYR A 571 -16.16 7.15 7.98
N LYS A 572 -16.71 6.11 8.61
CA LYS A 572 -18.12 5.66 8.47
C LYS A 572 -18.48 5.29 7.02
N LEU A 573 -17.56 4.60 6.34
CA LEU A 573 -17.71 4.19 4.94
C LEU A 573 -18.47 2.87 4.80
N GLY A 574 -19.75 2.95 4.42
CA GLY A 574 -20.59 1.76 4.20
C GLY A 574 -20.10 0.85 3.07
N HIS A 575 -19.47 1.40 2.03
CA HIS A 575 -18.92 0.59 0.92
C HIS A 575 -17.67 -0.21 1.34
N ALA A 576 -16.79 0.37 2.16
CA ALA A 576 -15.67 -0.36 2.74
C ALA A 576 -16.17 -1.49 3.66
N GLN A 577 -17.20 -1.21 4.47
CA GLN A 577 -17.83 -2.21 5.33
C GLN A 577 -18.42 -3.37 4.53
N TRP A 578 -19.11 -3.06 3.43
CA TRP A 578 -19.65 -4.06 2.51
C TRP A 578 -18.54 -4.90 1.86
N LEU A 579 -17.47 -4.27 1.36
CA LEU A 579 -16.37 -4.97 0.70
C LEU A 579 -15.66 -5.93 1.66
N SER A 580 -15.46 -5.52 2.92
CA SER A 580 -14.94 -6.40 3.98
C SER A 580 -15.81 -7.65 4.16
N GLU A 581 -17.13 -7.47 4.24
CA GLU A 581 -18.07 -8.59 4.40
C GLU A 581 -18.06 -9.53 3.19
N GLN A 582 -17.98 -8.99 1.97
CA GLN A 582 -17.86 -9.80 0.76
C GLN A 582 -16.56 -10.60 0.76
N ALA A 583 -15.42 -9.94 1.00
CA ALA A 583 -14.11 -10.58 1.06
C ALA A 583 -14.09 -11.72 2.09
N ARG A 584 -14.67 -11.49 3.27
CA ARG A 584 -14.79 -12.52 4.30
C ARG A 584 -15.66 -13.69 3.86
N SER A 585 -16.83 -13.43 3.26
CA SER A 585 -17.76 -14.47 2.81
C SER A 585 -17.16 -15.36 1.71
N GLN A 586 -16.36 -14.77 0.82
CA GLN A 586 -15.70 -15.45 -0.29
C GLN A 586 -14.29 -15.97 0.05
N ARG A 587 -13.86 -15.81 1.31
CA ARG A 587 -12.52 -16.19 1.79
C ARG A 587 -11.39 -15.56 0.95
N ILE A 588 -11.56 -14.30 0.54
CA ILE A 588 -10.55 -13.51 -0.17
C ILE A 588 -9.49 -13.04 0.84
N GLY A 589 -8.23 -13.40 0.56
CA GLY A 589 -7.07 -12.98 1.36
C GLY A 589 -6.74 -13.88 2.55
N SER A 590 -5.74 -13.45 3.32
CA SER A 590 -5.19 -14.23 4.45
C SER A 590 -5.91 -13.96 5.77
N ARG A 591 -5.95 -14.96 6.65
CA ARG A 591 -6.40 -14.82 8.05
C ARG A 591 -5.27 -14.44 9.02
N LYS A 592 -4.07 -14.20 8.50
CA LYS A 592 -2.85 -13.92 9.29
C LYS A 592 -3.04 -12.83 10.35
N ASN A 593 -3.82 -11.80 10.05
CA ASN A 593 -3.99 -10.61 10.89
C ASN A 593 -5.36 -10.55 11.61
N GLY A 594 -5.95 -11.70 11.98
CA GLY A 594 -7.30 -11.78 12.57
C GLY A 594 -7.52 -10.90 13.81
N TRP A 595 -6.48 -10.65 14.61
CA TRP A 595 -6.56 -9.75 15.77
C TRP A 595 -6.95 -8.31 15.41
N LEU A 596 -6.57 -7.82 14.23
CA LEU A 596 -6.94 -6.48 13.75
C LEU A 596 -8.42 -6.38 13.44
N SER A 597 -9.04 -7.44 12.93
CA SER A 597 -10.49 -7.46 12.71
C SER A 597 -11.28 -7.37 14.02
N VAL A 598 -10.77 -7.94 15.12
CA VAL A 598 -11.38 -7.77 16.44
C VAL A 598 -11.19 -6.33 16.95
N LEU A 599 -10.03 -5.73 16.71
CA LEU A 599 -9.72 -4.37 17.18
C LEU A 599 -10.45 -3.27 16.39
N TRP A 600 -10.48 -3.38 15.06
CA TRP A 600 -10.87 -2.31 14.15
C TRP A 600 -12.32 -2.35 13.67
N TYR A 601 -12.98 -3.50 13.70
CA TYR A 601 -14.37 -3.60 13.25
C TYR A 601 -15.34 -2.76 14.09
N ASP A 602 -16.22 -2.03 13.41
CA ASP A 602 -17.32 -1.26 14.01
C ASP A 602 -18.66 -1.71 13.41
N TRP A 603 -19.36 -2.61 14.10
CA TRP A 603 -20.64 -3.18 13.69
C TRP A 603 -21.75 -2.14 13.48
N ARG A 604 -21.55 -0.89 13.92
CA ARG A 604 -22.53 0.20 13.74
C ARG A 604 -22.48 0.79 12.33
N VAL A 605 -21.38 0.58 11.59
CA VAL A 605 -21.29 1.00 10.20
C VAL A 605 -22.16 0.05 9.37
N GLN A 606 -23.13 0.60 8.63
CA GLN A 606 -24.01 -0.20 7.79
C GLN A 606 -23.34 -0.51 6.45
N ALA A 607 -23.19 -1.79 6.13
CA ALA A 607 -22.71 -2.23 4.83
C ALA A 607 -23.61 -1.72 3.69
N THR A 608 -23.03 -1.05 2.71
CA THR A 608 -23.73 -0.50 1.55
C THR A 608 -23.10 -1.04 0.25
N PRO A 609 -23.84 -1.77 -0.60
CA PRO A 609 -23.32 -2.22 -1.90
C PRO A 609 -22.99 -1.07 -2.85
N PRO A 610 -22.06 -1.24 -3.82
CA PRO A 610 -21.59 -0.16 -4.69
C PRO A 610 -22.55 0.19 -5.85
N ALA A 611 -23.73 -0.44 -5.94
CA ALA A 611 -24.66 -0.29 -7.07
C ALA A 611 -25.10 1.16 -7.38
N GLY A 612 -24.97 2.08 -6.42
CA GLY A 612 -25.27 3.52 -6.59
C GLY A 612 -24.06 4.40 -6.95
N LEU A 613 -22.85 3.84 -7.03
CA LEU A 613 -21.62 4.58 -7.33
C LEU A 613 -21.43 4.79 -8.84
N PRO A 614 -20.74 5.86 -9.26
CA PRO A 614 -20.29 6.00 -10.64
C PRO A 614 -19.52 4.76 -11.09
N THR A 615 -19.72 4.34 -12.34
CA THR A 615 -19.01 3.17 -12.88
C THR A 615 -17.59 3.51 -13.33
N MET A 616 -17.22 4.79 -13.36
CA MET A 616 -15.86 5.24 -13.67
C MET A 616 -15.30 6.05 -12.50
N LYS A 617 -14.03 5.82 -12.18
CA LYS A 617 -13.24 6.63 -11.24
C LYS A 617 -11.89 6.93 -11.86
N HIS A 618 -11.53 8.22 -11.88
CA HIS A 618 -10.20 8.71 -12.19
C HIS A 618 -9.53 9.06 -10.87
N PHE A 619 -8.37 8.45 -10.64
CA PHE A 619 -7.44 8.77 -9.57
C PHE A 619 -6.44 9.77 -10.15
N ASP A 620 -6.63 11.05 -9.85
CA ASP A 620 -5.93 12.18 -10.46
C ASP A 620 -4.43 12.19 -10.14
N ASP A 621 -4.00 11.72 -8.96
CA ASP A 621 -2.58 11.77 -8.55
C ASP A 621 -1.74 10.76 -9.33
N MET A 622 -2.23 9.52 -9.43
CA MET A 622 -1.56 8.44 -10.16
C MET A 622 -1.96 8.37 -11.65
N ASP A 623 -2.95 9.17 -12.05
CA ASP A 623 -3.54 9.17 -13.39
C ASP A 623 -3.93 7.76 -13.86
N ILE A 624 -4.68 7.09 -12.97
CA ILE A 624 -5.27 5.76 -13.19
C ILE A 624 -6.79 5.94 -13.35
N VAL A 625 -7.36 5.39 -14.41
CA VAL A 625 -8.80 5.35 -14.62
C VAL A 625 -9.29 3.92 -14.56
N SER A 626 -10.23 3.64 -13.65
CA SER A 626 -11.04 2.42 -13.64
C SER A 626 -12.38 2.72 -14.29
N ALA A 627 -12.70 2.03 -15.39
CA ALA A 627 -13.92 2.18 -16.16
C ALA A 627 -14.68 0.85 -16.21
N ARG A 628 -15.79 0.78 -15.47
CA ARG A 628 -16.65 -0.40 -15.32
C ARG A 628 -17.90 -0.23 -16.17
N SER A 629 -18.42 -1.33 -16.70
CA SER A 629 -19.71 -1.34 -17.40
C SER A 629 -20.90 -1.27 -16.45
N SER A 630 -20.79 -1.84 -15.24
CA SER A 630 -21.78 -1.75 -14.16
C SER A 630 -21.18 -2.13 -12.80
N TRP A 631 -22.04 -2.42 -11.81
CA TRP A 631 -21.68 -2.98 -10.49
C TRP A 631 -22.45 -4.28 -10.23
N SER A 632 -22.75 -5.07 -11.27
CA SER A 632 -23.55 -6.29 -11.17
C SER A 632 -22.83 -7.45 -10.47
N GLY A 633 -21.51 -7.38 -10.34
CA GLY A 633 -20.62 -8.48 -9.97
C GLY A 633 -20.07 -9.24 -11.19
N ASP A 634 -20.61 -9.00 -12.38
CA ASP A 634 -20.27 -9.68 -13.64
C ASP A 634 -19.93 -8.68 -14.77
N GLU A 635 -19.74 -7.42 -14.39
CA GLU A 635 -19.37 -6.36 -15.31
C GLU A 635 -18.02 -6.60 -16.01
N SER A 636 -17.85 -5.99 -17.18
CA SER A 636 -16.52 -5.76 -17.75
C SER A 636 -15.85 -4.52 -17.15
N LEU A 637 -14.52 -4.55 -17.10
CA LEU A 637 -13.64 -3.56 -16.48
C LEU A 637 -12.46 -3.24 -17.41
N VAL A 638 -12.28 -1.96 -17.70
CA VAL A 638 -11.11 -1.40 -18.39
C VAL A 638 -10.33 -0.54 -17.40
N VAL A 639 -9.03 -0.80 -17.24
CA VAL A 639 -8.17 0.06 -16.42
C VAL A 639 -7.09 0.67 -17.30
N PHE A 640 -6.92 1.98 -17.22
CA PHE A 640 -5.97 2.75 -18.04
C PHE A 640 -5.04 3.56 -17.13
N LYS A 641 -3.73 3.48 -17.35
CA LYS A 641 -2.71 4.19 -16.56
C LYS A 641 -1.87 5.10 -17.45
N CYS A 642 -1.78 6.37 -17.07
CA CYS A 642 -0.95 7.34 -17.78
C CYS A 642 -0.41 8.44 -16.85
N GLY A 643 0.00 8.10 -15.63
CA GLY A 643 0.53 9.06 -14.67
C GLY A 643 2.03 8.96 -14.40
N PRO A 644 2.60 9.94 -13.67
CA PRO A 644 3.96 9.87 -13.16
C PRO A 644 4.15 8.64 -12.26
N PHE A 645 5.34 8.05 -12.25
CA PHE A 645 5.57 6.78 -11.57
C PHE A 645 5.37 6.81 -10.05
N LEU A 646 5.55 7.95 -9.38
CA LEU A 646 5.25 8.14 -7.93
C LEU A 646 3.93 8.87 -7.67
N GLY A 647 3.24 9.33 -8.71
CA GLY A 647 2.13 10.29 -8.60
C GLY A 647 2.57 11.75 -8.65
N HIS A 648 1.65 12.65 -9.03
CA HIS A 648 1.92 14.08 -9.20
C HIS A 648 2.39 14.75 -7.91
N GLN A 649 1.74 14.48 -6.78
CA GLN A 649 2.07 15.06 -5.47
C GLN A 649 3.48 14.70 -5.01
N ALA A 650 3.85 13.42 -5.13
CA ALA A 650 5.18 12.95 -4.74
C ALA A 650 6.26 13.54 -5.63
N VAL A 651 6.02 13.58 -6.95
CA VAL A 651 6.96 14.16 -7.91
C VAL A 651 7.15 15.67 -7.68
N GLU A 652 6.08 16.43 -7.44
CA GLU A 652 6.18 17.86 -7.11
C GLU A 652 6.92 18.09 -5.78
N THR A 653 6.68 17.23 -4.79
CA THR A 653 7.39 17.31 -3.51
C THR A 653 8.88 17.02 -3.69
N ASN A 654 9.22 16.07 -4.57
CA ASN A 654 10.60 15.64 -4.84
C ASN A 654 11.40 16.63 -5.69
N ASP A 655 10.76 17.40 -6.59
CA ASP A 655 11.41 18.46 -7.38
C ASP A 655 12.17 19.49 -6.51
N GLN A 656 11.85 19.54 -5.20
CA GLN A 656 12.46 20.44 -4.22
C GLN A 656 13.59 19.78 -3.40
N ALA A 657 13.85 18.49 -3.63
CA ALA A 657 14.87 17.64 -3.01
C ALA A 657 15.90 17.21 -4.08
N PRO A 658 16.95 16.41 -3.79
CA PRO A 658 17.99 16.09 -4.78
C PRO A 658 17.56 15.11 -5.91
N PHE A 659 16.31 15.13 -6.41
CA PHE A 659 15.76 14.20 -7.41
C PHE A 659 15.99 12.72 -7.03
N CYS A 660 15.70 12.37 -5.78
CA CYS A 660 15.93 11.02 -5.25
C CYS A 660 14.69 10.15 -5.48
N ASP A 661 14.84 8.93 -5.97
CA ASP A 661 13.72 8.00 -6.02
C ASP A 661 13.20 7.71 -4.59
N TRP A 662 11.89 7.90 -4.37
CA TRP A 662 11.22 7.68 -3.09
C TRP A 662 10.57 6.29 -2.98
N GLY A 663 10.74 5.39 -3.95
CA GLY A 663 10.21 4.04 -3.86
C GLY A 663 9.70 3.41 -5.14
N GLY A 664 10.26 3.76 -6.31
CA GLY A 664 9.77 3.29 -7.60
C GLY A 664 9.96 1.80 -7.90
N GLY A 665 10.68 1.04 -7.08
CA GLY A 665 11.17 -0.31 -7.39
C GLY A 665 10.13 -1.31 -7.94
N HIS A 666 8.89 -1.25 -7.44
CA HIS A 666 7.77 -2.11 -7.84
C HIS A 666 6.90 -1.54 -8.96
N VAL A 667 7.18 -0.31 -9.41
CA VAL A 667 6.44 0.37 -10.47
C VAL A 667 6.95 -0.10 -11.84
N HIS A 668 6.05 -0.14 -12.81
CA HIS A 668 6.34 -0.56 -14.18
C HIS A 668 6.44 0.67 -15.11
N GLN A 669 7.20 0.55 -16.20
CA GLN A 669 7.31 1.60 -17.23
C GLN A 669 6.22 1.40 -18.29
N ASP A 670 4.99 1.60 -17.83
CA ASP A 670 3.73 1.20 -18.45
C ASP A 670 2.83 2.41 -18.78
N THR A 671 3.41 3.60 -19.00
CA THR A 671 2.60 4.77 -19.41
C THR A 671 1.79 4.46 -20.68
N ASN A 672 0.53 4.88 -20.72
CA ASN A 672 -0.46 4.53 -21.74
C ASN A 672 -0.83 3.01 -21.80
N HIS A 673 -0.44 2.21 -20.81
CA HIS A 673 -0.89 0.82 -20.66
C HIS A 673 -2.36 0.76 -20.25
N PHE A 674 -3.05 -0.30 -20.69
CA PHE A 674 -4.38 -0.65 -20.20
C PHE A 674 -4.55 -2.16 -20.06
N THR A 675 -5.41 -2.55 -19.11
CA THR A 675 -5.90 -3.93 -18.95
C THR A 675 -7.38 -4.01 -19.28
N LEU A 676 -7.84 -5.21 -19.63
CA LEU A 676 -9.23 -5.48 -19.97
C LEU A 676 -9.67 -6.80 -19.32
N TYR A 677 -10.74 -6.74 -18.53
CA TYR A 677 -11.40 -7.89 -17.91
C TYR A 677 -12.86 -7.94 -18.36
N GLY A 678 -13.35 -9.12 -18.73
CA GLY A 678 -14.74 -9.30 -19.19
C GLY A 678 -15.07 -10.77 -19.37
N ALA A 679 -16.36 -11.11 -19.33
CA ALA A 679 -16.83 -12.51 -19.40
C ALA A 679 -16.14 -13.44 -18.36
N GLY A 680 -15.82 -12.88 -17.18
CA GLY A 680 -15.29 -13.63 -16.04
C GLY A 680 -13.82 -14.08 -16.12
N GLU A 681 -13.02 -13.47 -16.99
CA GLU A 681 -11.57 -13.64 -17.05
C GLU A 681 -10.84 -12.42 -17.65
N TYR A 682 -9.52 -12.37 -17.51
CA TYR A 682 -8.67 -11.38 -18.17
C TYR A 682 -8.70 -11.59 -19.70
N LEU A 683 -8.92 -10.50 -20.44
CA LEU A 683 -8.91 -10.48 -21.90
C LEU A 683 -7.60 -9.88 -22.41
N LEU A 684 -7.19 -8.73 -21.85
CA LEU A 684 -5.85 -8.15 -22.00
C LEU A 684 -5.24 -7.99 -20.62
N ARG A 685 -4.02 -8.49 -20.47
CA ARG A 685 -3.32 -8.58 -19.20
C ARG A 685 -2.17 -7.58 -19.10
N ASP A 686 -1.69 -7.40 -17.89
CA ASP A 686 -0.34 -6.92 -17.60
C ASP A 686 0.64 -8.10 -17.41
N ASP A 687 1.94 -7.86 -17.28
CA ASP A 687 2.95 -8.89 -17.08
C ASP A 687 3.07 -9.37 -15.62
N GLY A 688 2.53 -8.60 -14.67
CA GLY A 688 2.40 -8.95 -13.25
C GLY A 688 3.70 -8.77 -12.47
N TYR A 689 3.99 -9.62 -11.50
CA TYR A 689 5.30 -9.56 -10.83
C TYR A 689 6.40 -10.05 -11.79
N ALA A 690 7.08 -9.13 -12.48
CA ALA A 690 8.03 -9.47 -13.54
C ALA A 690 9.18 -8.47 -13.67
N TYR A 691 10.08 -8.75 -14.62
CA TYR A 691 11.15 -7.82 -15.02
C TYR A 691 10.55 -6.58 -15.70
N LYS A 692 10.91 -5.39 -15.25
CA LYS A 692 10.26 -4.13 -15.63
C LYS A 692 10.67 -3.70 -17.03
N THR A 693 9.80 -3.89 -18.02
CA THR A 693 10.08 -3.52 -19.41
C THR A 693 8.81 -3.10 -20.16
N THR A 694 8.85 -1.92 -20.78
CA THR A 694 7.78 -1.43 -21.68
C THR A 694 7.41 -2.44 -22.76
N ALA A 695 8.35 -3.30 -23.16
CA ALA A 695 8.16 -4.34 -24.15
C ALA A 695 7.16 -5.43 -23.74
N ALA A 696 6.82 -5.54 -22.46
CA ALA A 696 5.87 -6.49 -21.90
C ALA A 696 4.45 -5.91 -21.69
N HIS A 697 4.27 -4.61 -21.92
CA HIS A 697 3.02 -3.89 -21.67
C HIS A 697 2.27 -3.57 -22.96
N ASN A 698 0.95 -3.42 -22.85
CA ASN A 698 0.07 -3.00 -23.95
C ASN A 698 0.34 -1.54 -24.35
N THR A 699 1.51 -1.19 -24.89
CA THR A 699 1.90 0.21 -25.22
C THR A 699 2.93 0.26 -26.37
N LEU A 700 3.61 1.39 -26.54
CA LEU A 700 4.47 1.73 -27.68
C LEU A 700 5.96 1.44 -27.42
N LEU A 701 6.65 0.96 -28.44
CA LEU A 701 8.11 1.02 -28.57
C LEU A 701 8.50 1.93 -29.74
N VAL A 702 9.61 2.66 -29.57
CA VAL A 702 10.19 3.55 -30.59
C VAL A 702 11.61 3.10 -30.87
N ASP A 703 11.90 2.72 -32.11
CA ASP A 703 13.19 2.17 -32.54
C ASP A 703 13.65 0.98 -31.65
N GLY A 704 12.69 0.13 -31.28
CA GLY A 704 12.88 -1.03 -30.41
C GLY A 704 13.11 -0.71 -28.94
N LYS A 705 12.98 0.56 -28.52
CA LYS A 705 13.21 1.01 -27.13
C LYS A 705 11.91 1.40 -26.43
N GLY A 706 11.88 1.13 -25.13
CA GLY A 706 10.79 1.46 -24.22
C GLY A 706 10.91 2.85 -23.59
N GLN A 707 10.12 3.06 -22.54
CA GLN A 707 10.11 4.25 -21.70
C GLN A 707 11.40 4.33 -20.85
N THR A 708 11.74 5.54 -20.41
CA THR A 708 12.97 5.81 -19.64
C THR A 708 13.00 5.06 -18.32
N GLY A 709 14.17 4.53 -17.95
CA GLY A 709 14.36 3.72 -16.74
C GLY A 709 13.86 2.27 -16.87
N GLY A 710 13.51 1.84 -18.08
CA GLY A 710 13.16 0.47 -18.48
C GLY A 710 14.26 -0.58 -18.27
N ASP A 711 13.88 -1.84 -18.53
CA ASP A 711 14.73 -2.99 -18.76
C ASP A 711 15.61 -3.40 -17.56
N GLN A 712 14.99 -3.50 -16.38
CA GLN A 712 15.63 -3.91 -15.13
C GLN A 712 14.65 -4.62 -14.17
N MET A 713 15.15 -5.38 -13.20
CA MET A 713 14.29 -6.10 -12.24
C MET A 713 13.55 -5.16 -11.28
N TRP A 714 14.26 -4.13 -10.81
CA TRP A 714 13.74 -3.08 -9.94
C TRP A 714 13.79 -1.77 -10.69
N PHE A 715 12.68 -1.05 -10.72
CA PHE A 715 12.63 0.24 -11.40
C PHE A 715 13.37 1.32 -10.63
N HIS A 716 14.14 2.14 -11.36
CA HIS A 716 14.90 3.27 -10.85
C HIS A 716 14.47 4.55 -11.58
N GLY A 717 13.72 5.41 -10.90
CA GLY A 717 13.04 6.55 -11.47
C GLY A 717 13.82 7.88 -11.45
N GLU A 718 15.07 7.90 -11.00
CA GLU A 718 15.84 9.15 -10.83
C GLU A 718 16.02 9.92 -12.15
N GLU A 719 16.20 9.21 -13.27
CA GLU A 719 16.31 9.85 -14.58
C GLU A 719 14.98 10.51 -14.99
N LEU A 720 13.82 9.90 -14.69
CA LEU A 720 12.52 10.53 -14.96
C LEU A 720 12.28 11.78 -14.09
N LEU A 721 12.72 11.75 -12.83
CA LEU A 721 12.65 12.92 -11.94
C LEU A 721 13.49 14.08 -12.49
N LYS A 722 14.72 13.81 -12.94
CA LYS A 722 15.60 14.82 -13.57
C LYS A 722 15.02 15.38 -14.88
N LEU A 723 14.34 14.54 -15.66
CA LEU A 723 13.64 14.95 -16.89
C LEU A 723 12.39 15.77 -16.60
N GLN A 724 11.90 15.78 -15.36
CA GLN A 724 10.61 16.34 -14.99
C GLN A 724 9.49 15.79 -15.88
N ALA A 725 9.51 14.48 -16.15
CA ALA A 725 8.48 13.83 -16.95
C ALA A 725 7.11 13.96 -16.27
N ARG A 726 6.09 14.36 -17.03
CA ARG A 726 4.70 14.55 -16.57
C ARG A 726 3.70 13.90 -17.55
N PRO A 727 3.75 12.58 -17.75
CA PRO A 727 2.66 11.90 -18.45
C PRO A 727 1.35 12.12 -17.67
N SER A 728 0.22 12.19 -18.38
CA SER A 728 -1.08 12.42 -17.73
C SER A 728 -2.26 11.86 -18.52
N ILE A 729 -3.39 11.66 -17.82
CA ILE A 729 -4.70 11.48 -18.45
C ILE A 729 -5.23 12.86 -18.82
N LEU A 730 -5.27 13.15 -20.12
CA LEU A 730 -5.79 14.41 -20.65
C LEU A 730 -7.32 14.51 -20.54
N LYS A 731 -8.01 13.37 -20.54
CA LYS A 731 -9.47 13.31 -20.51
C LYS A 731 -9.98 11.99 -19.98
N ALA A 732 -11.00 12.05 -19.11
CA ALA A 732 -11.80 10.91 -18.69
C ALA A 732 -13.29 11.33 -18.62
N VAL A 733 -14.13 10.74 -19.47
CA VAL A 733 -15.57 11.05 -19.51
C VAL A 733 -16.37 9.76 -19.47
N SER A 734 -17.39 9.71 -18.62
CA SER A 734 -18.27 8.55 -18.48
C SER A 734 -19.72 8.89 -18.81
N THR A 735 -20.39 7.98 -19.50
CA THR A 735 -21.83 7.98 -19.75
C THR A 735 -22.41 6.59 -19.48
N SER A 736 -23.73 6.44 -19.56
CA SER A 736 -24.37 5.12 -19.50
C SER A 736 -24.09 4.24 -20.73
N GLU A 737 -23.68 4.83 -21.86
CA GLU A 737 -23.46 4.10 -23.12
C GLU A 737 -21.97 3.80 -23.37
N TYR A 738 -21.08 4.70 -22.94
CA TYR A 738 -19.65 4.61 -23.19
C TYR A 738 -18.82 5.37 -22.14
N ASP A 739 -17.55 5.00 -22.01
CA ASP A 739 -16.49 5.78 -21.39
C ASP A 739 -15.45 6.19 -22.45
N TYR A 740 -14.95 7.42 -22.37
CA TYR A 740 -13.95 7.97 -23.30
C TYR A 740 -12.75 8.55 -22.55
N LEU A 741 -11.58 7.97 -22.79
CA LEU A 741 -10.33 8.27 -22.08
C LEU A 741 -9.24 8.70 -23.07
N VAL A 742 -8.38 9.63 -22.67
CA VAL A 742 -7.22 10.07 -23.46
C VAL A 742 -6.01 10.22 -22.54
N GLY A 743 -4.88 9.58 -22.87
CA GLY A 743 -3.62 9.73 -22.15
C GLY A 743 -2.48 10.20 -23.05
N ASP A 744 -1.56 10.99 -22.50
CA ASP A 744 -0.32 11.42 -23.17
C ASP A 744 0.89 10.71 -22.55
N GLY A 745 1.46 9.78 -23.32
CA GLY A 745 2.60 8.98 -22.88
C GLY A 745 3.94 9.47 -23.39
N ALA A 746 4.00 10.51 -24.23
CA ALA A 746 5.26 10.98 -24.80
C ALA A 746 6.29 11.44 -23.75
N PRO A 747 5.90 12.10 -22.64
CA PRO A 747 6.86 12.55 -21.61
C PRO A 747 7.67 11.42 -20.96
N SER A 748 7.21 10.17 -21.02
CA SER A 748 7.90 9.02 -20.42
C SER A 748 9.03 8.46 -21.29
N TYR A 749 9.22 8.96 -22.52
CA TYR A 749 10.26 8.50 -23.43
C TYR A 749 11.45 9.46 -23.45
N ALA A 750 12.64 8.89 -23.67
CA ALA A 750 13.86 9.67 -23.76
C ALA A 750 13.84 10.57 -25.02
N ALA A 751 14.25 11.83 -24.87
CA ALA A 751 14.13 12.85 -25.91
C ALA A 751 14.88 12.47 -27.21
N GLU A 752 15.95 11.69 -27.12
CA GLU A 752 16.73 11.20 -28.27
C GLU A 752 15.96 10.26 -29.19
N LEU A 753 14.86 9.65 -28.74
CA LEU A 753 13.98 8.83 -29.57
C LEU A 753 13.16 9.68 -30.55
N GLY A 754 13.11 11.00 -30.35
CA GLY A 754 12.41 11.91 -31.25
C GLY A 754 10.90 11.70 -31.29
N LEU A 755 10.31 11.15 -30.22
CA LEU A 755 8.86 11.05 -30.03
C LEU A 755 8.33 12.42 -29.60
N LEU A 756 7.47 13.01 -30.42
CA LEU A 756 6.89 14.34 -30.21
C LEU A 756 5.49 14.27 -29.59
N ARG A 757 4.74 13.22 -29.90
CA ARG A 757 3.37 13.01 -29.42
C ARG A 757 3.05 11.53 -29.34
N TYR A 758 2.35 11.14 -28.27
CA TYR A 758 1.77 9.81 -28.13
C TYR A 758 0.47 9.91 -27.33
N HIS A 759 -0.59 10.27 -28.04
CA HIS A 759 -1.93 10.27 -27.45
C HIS A 759 -2.61 8.93 -27.70
N ARG A 760 -3.04 8.27 -26.63
CA ARG A 760 -3.87 7.07 -26.72
C ARG A 760 -5.30 7.42 -26.35
N HIS A 761 -6.23 7.14 -27.25
CA HIS A 761 -7.66 7.29 -27.04
C HIS A 761 -8.30 5.92 -26.82
N LEU A 762 -9.02 5.76 -25.71
CA LEU A 762 -9.83 4.58 -25.41
C LEU A 762 -11.30 4.96 -25.43
N LEU A 763 -12.10 4.32 -26.27
CA LEU A 763 -13.56 4.44 -26.27
C LEU A 763 -14.15 3.08 -25.89
N PHE A 764 -14.51 2.93 -24.62
CA PHE A 764 -15.17 1.74 -24.09
C PHE A 764 -16.68 1.87 -24.28
N VAL A 765 -17.24 1.21 -25.28
CA VAL A 765 -18.68 1.11 -25.53
C VAL A 765 -19.25 -0.03 -24.70
N LYS A 766 -20.08 0.31 -23.71
CA LYS A 766 -20.53 -0.65 -22.71
C LYS A 766 -21.53 -1.67 -23.30
N PRO A 767 -21.45 -2.95 -22.89
CA PRO A 767 -20.50 -3.50 -21.91
C PRO A 767 -19.23 -4.12 -22.50
N ASP A 768 -19.12 -4.27 -23.82
CA ASP A 768 -18.35 -5.38 -24.44
C ASP A 768 -17.47 -4.98 -25.64
N VAL A 769 -17.28 -3.68 -25.89
CA VAL A 769 -16.44 -3.20 -27.01
C VAL A 769 -15.50 -2.09 -26.56
N LEU A 770 -14.21 -2.21 -26.90
CA LEU A 770 -13.19 -1.19 -26.69
C LEU A 770 -12.53 -0.82 -28.02
N LEU A 771 -12.64 0.45 -28.42
CA LEU A 771 -11.86 1.02 -29.51
C LEU A 771 -10.61 1.71 -28.96
N VAL A 772 -9.44 1.34 -29.48
CA VAL A 772 -8.15 1.97 -29.18
C VAL A 772 -7.68 2.73 -30.42
N VAL A 773 -7.46 4.04 -30.28
CA VAL A 773 -6.87 4.89 -31.33
C VAL A 773 -5.59 5.51 -30.79
N ASP A 774 -4.46 5.24 -31.43
CA ASP A 774 -3.17 5.82 -31.07
C ASP A 774 -2.77 6.89 -32.10
N GLU A 775 -2.58 8.12 -31.63
CA GLU A 775 -2.04 9.23 -32.41
C GLU A 775 -0.58 9.46 -32.01
N ILE A 776 0.33 9.04 -32.88
CA ILE A 776 1.77 9.04 -32.63
C ILE A 776 2.45 9.97 -33.62
N GLU A 777 3.29 10.87 -33.13
CA GLU A 777 4.16 11.70 -33.95
C GLU A 777 5.62 11.49 -33.54
N ALA A 778 6.45 11.04 -34.46
CA ALA A 778 7.86 10.80 -34.23
C ALA A 778 8.72 11.28 -35.41
N LYS A 779 10.02 11.39 -35.17
CA LYS A 779 11.01 11.71 -36.20
C LYS A 779 10.84 10.82 -37.44
N ALA A 780 11.03 11.42 -38.62
CA ALA A 780 10.98 10.69 -39.89
C ALA A 780 11.98 9.52 -39.90
N GLY A 781 11.52 8.35 -40.35
CA GLY A 781 12.31 7.12 -40.40
C GLY A 781 12.33 6.28 -39.12
N SER A 782 11.68 6.70 -38.03
CA SER A 782 11.54 5.86 -36.82
C SER A 782 10.68 4.62 -37.08
N GLU A 783 11.06 3.51 -36.43
CA GLU A 783 10.24 2.30 -36.33
C GLU A 783 9.34 2.41 -35.10
N LEU A 784 8.02 2.42 -35.33
CA LEU A 784 7.02 2.47 -34.27
C LEU A 784 6.37 1.09 -34.14
N GLU A 785 6.23 0.62 -32.91
CA GLU A 785 5.66 -0.69 -32.62
C GLU A 785 4.66 -0.63 -31.45
N LEU A 786 3.39 -0.94 -31.72
CA LEU A 786 2.39 -1.13 -30.68
C LEU A 786 2.23 -2.61 -30.35
N ARG A 787 2.14 -2.95 -29.06
CA ARG A 787 1.93 -4.32 -28.59
C ARG A 787 0.61 -4.47 -27.85
N PHE A 788 -0.01 -5.64 -28.00
CA PHE A 788 -1.19 -6.05 -27.24
C PHE A 788 -1.05 -7.52 -26.82
N PHE A 789 -1.30 -7.80 -25.54
CA PHE A 789 -1.10 -9.08 -24.87
C PHE A 789 -2.42 -9.70 -24.41
N PRO A 790 -3.14 -10.38 -25.30
CA PRO A 790 -4.26 -11.23 -24.91
C PRO A 790 -3.85 -12.34 -23.95
N GLU A 791 -4.66 -12.56 -22.90
CA GLU A 791 -4.41 -13.64 -21.94
C GLU A 791 -4.58 -15.02 -22.61
N ALA A 792 -5.63 -15.17 -23.41
CA ALA A 792 -5.88 -16.39 -24.18
C ALA A 792 -4.75 -16.64 -25.18
N GLN A 793 -4.16 -17.85 -25.13
CA GLN A 793 -3.04 -18.23 -26.01
C GLN A 793 -3.47 -19.06 -27.22
N THR A 794 -4.77 -19.40 -27.33
CA THR A 794 -5.35 -20.07 -28.50
C THR A 794 -5.98 -19.05 -29.43
N TRP A 795 -5.34 -18.82 -30.58
CA TRP A 795 -5.76 -17.78 -31.53
C TRP A 795 -6.18 -18.40 -32.86
N LEU A 796 -7.33 -17.97 -33.37
CA LEU A 796 -7.86 -18.40 -34.65
C LEU A 796 -7.87 -17.20 -35.61
N ALA A 797 -7.41 -17.45 -36.85
CA ALA A 797 -7.56 -16.48 -37.92
C ALA A 797 -9.04 -16.41 -38.33
N VAL A 798 -9.59 -15.20 -38.35
CA VAL A 798 -10.94 -14.92 -38.86
C VAL A 798 -10.86 -13.73 -39.80
N GLU A 799 -11.81 -13.59 -40.71
CA GLU A 799 -11.87 -12.46 -41.63
C GLU A 799 -11.89 -11.14 -40.84
N GLY A 800 -10.96 -10.24 -41.18
CA GLY A 800 -10.76 -8.96 -40.50
C GLY A 800 -9.82 -8.99 -39.28
N GLY A 801 -9.45 -10.14 -38.72
CA GLY A 801 -8.59 -10.14 -37.53
C GLY A 801 -8.30 -11.51 -36.92
N ARG A 802 -8.27 -11.56 -35.58
CA ARG A 802 -8.09 -12.83 -34.85
C ARG A 802 -9.04 -12.95 -33.68
N LEU A 803 -9.51 -14.17 -33.45
CA LEU A 803 -10.28 -14.55 -32.28
C LEU A 803 -9.36 -15.28 -31.30
N ALA A 804 -9.16 -14.71 -30.11
CA ALA A 804 -8.48 -15.37 -29.00
C ALA A 804 -9.55 -16.07 -28.13
N ALA A 805 -9.41 -17.39 -27.95
CA ALA A 805 -10.37 -18.21 -27.21
C ALA A 805 -9.83 -18.52 -25.81
N GLY A 806 -10.49 -17.99 -24.78
CA GLY A 806 -10.18 -18.22 -23.38
C GLY A 806 -10.95 -19.41 -22.78
N LYS A 807 -10.95 -19.52 -21.45
CA LYS A 807 -11.67 -20.59 -20.75
C LYS A 807 -13.18 -20.28 -20.71
N LYS A 808 -13.54 -19.00 -20.55
CA LYS A 808 -14.92 -18.53 -20.46
C LYS A 808 -15.30 -17.51 -21.52
N SER A 809 -14.33 -16.97 -22.25
CA SER A 809 -14.53 -15.83 -23.15
C SER A 809 -14.05 -16.11 -24.57
N LEU A 810 -14.62 -15.37 -25.51
CA LEU A 810 -14.07 -15.17 -26.84
C LEU A 810 -13.73 -13.69 -27.01
N LEU A 811 -12.49 -13.37 -27.38
CA LEU A 811 -12.02 -12.00 -27.66
C LEU A 811 -11.72 -11.88 -29.15
N PHE A 812 -12.43 -10.99 -29.85
CA PHE A 812 -12.11 -10.62 -31.22
C PHE A 812 -11.26 -9.36 -31.26
N ILE A 813 -10.11 -9.47 -31.93
CA ILE A 813 -9.11 -8.41 -32.12
C ILE A 813 -9.15 -8.03 -33.59
N HIS A 814 -9.66 -6.83 -33.86
CA HIS A 814 -9.88 -6.30 -35.19
C HIS A 814 -8.94 -5.09 -35.43
N PRO A 815 -7.71 -5.33 -35.89
CA PRO A 815 -6.85 -4.26 -36.34
C PRO A 815 -7.39 -3.69 -37.65
N LEU A 816 -7.67 -2.39 -37.65
CA LEU A 816 -8.22 -1.71 -38.83
C LEU A 816 -7.05 -1.10 -39.62
N GLY A 817 -7.05 -1.35 -40.94
CA GLY A 817 -5.91 -1.07 -41.80
C GLY A 817 -5.70 0.42 -42.08
N GLN A 818 -4.47 0.88 -41.87
CA GLN A 818 -3.95 2.14 -42.41
C GLN A 818 -2.78 1.82 -43.35
N GLU A 819 -2.65 2.57 -44.44
CA GLU A 819 -1.57 2.39 -45.43
C GLU A 819 -0.20 2.45 -44.74
N GLY A 820 0.67 1.47 -45.01
CA GLY A 820 2.02 1.41 -44.40
C GLY A 820 2.10 0.81 -42.98
N THR A 821 1.03 0.20 -42.46
CA THR A 821 1.05 -0.56 -41.19
C THR A 821 1.17 -2.07 -41.46
N GLU A 822 2.01 -2.77 -40.70
CA GLU A 822 2.19 -4.22 -40.73
C GLU A 822 1.73 -4.85 -39.41
N ASP A 823 0.77 -5.78 -39.46
CA ASP A 823 0.27 -6.50 -38.29
C ASP A 823 0.88 -7.90 -38.21
N ARG A 824 1.53 -8.22 -37.08
CA ARG A 824 2.14 -9.53 -36.83
C ARG A 824 1.52 -10.18 -35.61
N TYR A 825 1.29 -11.49 -35.73
CA TYR A 825 0.77 -12.34 -34.66
C TYR A 825 1.79 -13.43 -34.41
N GLU A 826 2.51 -13.33 -33.31
CA GLU A 826 3.60 -14.24 -33.02
C GLU A 826 3.81 -14.42 -31.52
N ALA A 827 4.45 -15.54 -31.17
CA ALA A 827 4.89 -15.79 -29.82
C ALA A 827 6.20 -15.03 -29.58
N ILE A 828 6.23 -14.17 -28.56
CA ILE A 828 7.45 -13.53 -28.08
C ILE A 828 7.77 -14.00 -26.67
N GLU A 829 9.05 -14.15 -26.36
CA GLU A 829 9.51 -14.39 -25.01
C GLU A 829 9.43 -13.11 -24.20
N ILE A 830 8.64 -13.16 -23.12
CA ILE A 830 8.55 -12.09 -22.14
C ILE A 830 9.13 -12.63 -20.84
N PRO A 831 9.96 -11.85 -20.12
CA PRO A 831 10.30 -12.21 -18.74
C PRO A 831 9.01 -12.26 -17.93
N VAL A 832 8.74 -13.40 -17.31
CA VAL A 832 7.66 -13.56 -16.34
C VAL A 832 8.31 -14.06 -15.07
N ASN A 833 8.10 -13.35 -13.96
CA ASN A 833 8.64 -13.64 -12.63
C ASN A 833 10.10 -13.19 -12.38
N ILE A 834 10.48 -13.24 -11.10
CA ILE A 834 11.76 -12.81 -10.51
C ILE A 834 12.94 -13.68 -10.97
N ASP A 835 12.68 -14.94 -11.35
CA ASP A 835 13.72 -15.92 -11.71
C ASP A 835 14.22 -15.80 -13.17
N ASN A 836 13.85 -14.73 -13.89
CA ASN A 836 14.10 -14.56 -15.33
C ASN A 836 13.54 -15.69 -16.21
N ASP A 837 12.52 -16.40 -15.73
CA ASP A 837 11.80 -17.37 -16.54
C ASP A 837 11.15 -16.64 -17.73
N ARG A 838 11.37 -17.17 -18.93
CA ARG A 838 10.78 -16.63 -20.15
C ARG A 838 9.71 -17.58 -20.64
N GLN A 839 8.48 -17.08 -20.77
CA GLN A 839 7.42 -17.84 -21.38
C GLN A 839 7.02 -17.21 -22.72
N PRO A 840 6.93 -18.01 -23.80
CA PRO A 840 6.41 -17.52 -25.05
C PRO A 840 4.93 -17.15 -24.88
N ARG A 841 4.59 -15.91 -25.23
CA ARG A 841 3.21 -15.40 -25.21
C ARG A 841 2.85 -14.87 -26.59
N GLN A 842 1.64 -15.19 -27.04
CA GLN A 842 1.08 -14.67 -28.28
C GLN A 842 0.78 -13.18 -28.14
N VAL A 843 1.25 -12.40 -29.11
CA VAL A 843 1.15 -10.94 -29.11
C VAL A 843 0.71 -10.45 -30.48
N LEU A 844 -0.14 -9.42 -30.50
CA LEU A 844 -0.33 -8.60 -31.68
C LEU A 844 0.71 -7.47 -31.67
N ARG A 845 1.61 -7.46 -32.65
CA ARG A 845 2.55 -6.36 -32.92
C ARG A 845 2.07 -5.59 -34.13
N ARG A 846 1.85 -4.28 -33.99
CA ARG A 846 1.55 -3.39 -35.12
C ARG A 846 2.75 -2.50 -35.39
N MET A 847 3.31 -2.61 -36.59
CA MET A 847 4.56 -1.94 -36.97
C MET A 847 4.30 -0.83 -37.99
N HIS A 848 4.97 0.31 -37.82
CA HIS A 848 4.98 1.39 -38.80
C HIS A 848 6.41 1.91 -39.02
N ARG A 849 6.88 1.90 -40.27
CA ARG A 849 8.31 2.09 -40.64
C ARG A 849 8.60 3.33 -41.49
N GLN A 850 7.67 4.28 -41.55
CA GLN A 850 7.83 5.48 -42.39
C GLN A 850 8.13 6.75 -41.58
N GLY A 851 7.96 6.72 -40.24
CA GLY A 851 8.05 7.88 -39.36
C GLY A 851 7.03 8.99 -39.67
N GLY A 852 7.06 10.09 -38.93
CA GLY A 852 6.06 11.17 -39.07
C GLY A 852 4.84 10.93 -38.19
N VAL A 853 3.63 11.11 -38.74
CA VAL A 853 2.35 10.95 -38.02
C VAL A 853 1.73 9.60 -38.34
N TRP A 854 1.46 8.80 -37.32
CA TRP A 854 0.79 7.50 -37.41
C TRP A 854 -0.50 7.50 -36.59
N GLN A 855 -1.58 6.94 -37.16
CA GLN A 855 -2.89 6.82 -36.53
C GLN A 855 -3.35 5.36 -36.54
N SER A 856 -2.97 4.60 -35.51
CA SER A 856 -3.33 3.19 -35.39
C SER A 856 -4.72 3.03 -34.77
N VAL A 857 -5.51 2.07 -35.26
CA VAL A 857 -6.87 1.80 -34.77
C VAL A 857 -7.09 0.31 -34.57
N VAL A 858 -7.38 -0.12 -33.34
CA VAL A 858 -7.74 -1.51 -33.00
C VAL A 858 -9.08 -1.53 -32.29
N ALA A 859 -10.00 -2.37 -32.74
CA ALA A 859 -11.21 -2.69 -31.99
C ALA A 859 -11.07 -4.04 -31.29
N PHE A 860 -11.40 -4.07 -30.01
CA PHE A 860 -11.54 -5.27 -29.20
C PHE A 860 -13.02 -5.44 -28.87
N SER A 861 -13.57 -6.62 -29.13
CA SER A 861 -14.95 -6.98 -28.75
C SER A 861 -14.95 -8.37 -28.14
N TRP A 862 -15.75 -8.60 -27.10
CA TRP A 862 -15.78 -9.89 -26.41
C TRP A 862 -17.19 -10.36 -26.07
N SER A 863 -17.28 -11.62 -25.68
CA SER A 863 -18.51 -12.30 -25.25
C SER A 863 -18.18 -13.50 -24.38
N GLU A 864 -19.18 -14.00 -23.65
CA GLU A 864 -19.09 -15.31 -23.01
C GLU A 864 -19.07 -16.41 -24.07
N ALA A 865 -18.17 -17.37 -23.93
CA ALA A 865 -18.14 -18.53 -24.80
C ALA A 865 -19.38 -19.41 -24.55
N PRO A 866 -20.04 -19.94 -25.60
CA PRO A 866 -19.62 -19.96 -27.00
C PRO A 866 -20.21 -18.83 -27.87
N GLU A 867 -20.85 -17.82 -27.29
CA GLU A 867 -21.44 -16.72 -28.06
C GLU A 867 -20.33 -15.93 -28.78
N LEU A 868 -20.59 -15.47 -30.00
CA LEU A 868 -19.60 -14.74 -30.78
C LEU A 868 -19.59 -13.26 -30.40
N PRO A 869 -18.41 -12.62 -30.34
CA PRO A 869 -18.33 -11.19 -30.08
C PRO A 869 -19.04 -10.35 -31.13
N ALA A 870 -19.54 -9.18 -30.72
CA ALA A 870 -20.14 -8.24 -31.64
C ALA A 870 -19.13 -7.76 -32.70
N TYR A 871 -19.49 -7.83 -33.98
CA TYR A 871 -18.65 -7.26 -35.03
C TYR A 871 -18.69 -5.72 -34.98
N VAL A 872 -17.51 -5.12 -35.04
CA VAL A 872 -17.32 -3.67 -34.98
C VAL A 872 -16.93 -3.15 -36.36
N GLU A 873 -17.82 -2.39 -37.00
CA GLU A 873 -17.51 -1.66 -38.24
C GLU A 873 -16.96 -0.28 -37.88
N VAL A 874 -15.80 0.08 -38.44
CA VAL A 874 -15.16 1.37 -38.20
C VAL A 874 -14.86 2.06 -39.51
N ARG A 875 -15.34 3.29 -39.67
CA ARG A 875 -15.05 4.13 -40.84
C ARG A 875 -14.27 5.37 -40.40
N GLN A 876 -13.13 5.59 -41.04
CA GLN A 876 -12.28 6.75 -40.77
C GLN A 876 -12.52 7.84 -41.82
N HIS A 877 -12.71 9.07 -41.33
CA HIS A 877 -12.81 10.29 -42.12
C HIS A 877 -11.88 11.36 -41.54
N GLY A 878 -10.59 11.28 -41.88
CA GLY A 878 -9.55 12.13 -41.29
C GLY A 878 -9.38 11.83 -39.80
N SER A 879 -9.66 12.82 -38.94
CA SER A 879 -9.63 12.71 -37.47
C SER A 879 -10.94 12.18 -36.86
N ARG A 880 -11.90 11.75 -37.68
CA ARG A 880 -13.19 11.23 -37.21
C ARG A 880 -13.29 9.73 -37.45
N TYR A 881 -13.74 9.01 -36.44
CA TYR A 881 -13.97 7.56 -36.48
C TYR A 881 -15.43 7.29 -36.17
N GLU A 882 -16.15 6.75 -37.15
CA GLU A 882 -17.52 6.27 -37.00
C GLU A 882 -17.50 4.79 -36.65
N LEU A 883 -17.87 4.45 -35.43
CA LEU A 883 -17.99 3.09 -34.91
C LEU A 883 -19.46 2.64 -35.02
N THR A 884 -19.73 1.50 -35.66
CA THR A 884 -21.06 0.88 -35.66
C THR A 884 -20.99 -0.51 -35.03
N VAL A 885 -21.77 -0.73 -33.96
CA VAL A 885 -21.88 -1.98 -33.21
C VAL A 885 -23.36 -2.29 -33.00
N GLY A 886 -23.86 -3.32 -33.69
CA GLY A 886 -25.29 -3.64 -33.67
C GLY A 886 -26.16 -2.47 -34.15
N GLU A 887 -26.99 -1.93 -33.26
CA GLU A 887 -27.86 -0.75 -33.52
C GLU A 887 -27.24 0.58 -33.06
N LYS A 888 -26.09 0.55 -32.37
CA LYS A 888 -25.39 1.74 -31.89
C LYS A 888 -24.46 2.26 -32.97
N ARG A 889 -24.44 3.58 -33.18
CA ARG A 889 -23.39 4.27 -33.93
C ARG A 889 -22.82 5.39 -33.08
N LEU A 890 -21.50 5.39 -32.92
CA LEU A 890 -20.76 6.43 -32.21
C LEU A 890 -19.79 7.10 -33.18
N THR A 891 -19.62 8.41 -33.06
CA THR A 891 -18.61 9.17 -33.80
C THR A 891 -17.64 9.77 -32.81
N LEU A 892 -16.38 9.30 -32.86
CA LEU A 892 -15.24 9.85 -32.14
C LEU A 892 -14.49 10.84 -33.02
N ASP A 893 -14.33 12.09 -32.57
CA ASP A 893 -13.46 13.08 -33.20
C ASP A 893 -12.25 13.30 -32.28
N ILE A 894 -11.07 12.80 -32.67
CA ILE A 894 -9.87 12.82 -31.82
C ILE A 894 -9.24 14.21 -31.67
N VAL A 895 -9.49 15.12 -32.61
CA VAL A 895 -8.96 16.49 -32.57
C VAL A 895 -9.75 17.33 -31.56
N SER A 896 -11.07 17.24 -31.60
CA SER A 896 -11.94 17.89 -30.61
C SER A 896 -12.09 17.08 -29.31
N GLN A 897 -11.56 15.85 -29.29
CA GLN A 897 -11.72 14.86 -28.24
C GLN A 897 -13.20 14.71 -27.84
N SER A 898 -14.09 14.58 -28.81
CA SER A 898 -15.53 14.50 -28.56
C SER A 898 -16.14 13.21 -29.10
N VAL A 899 -17.19 12.74 -28.43
CA VAL A 899 -17.95 11.56 -28.83
C VAL A 899 -19.41 11.95 -28.96
N SER A 900 -20.05 11.54 -30.05
CA SER A 900 -21.50 11.63 -30.25
C SER A 900 -22.07 10.24 -30.48
N SER A 901 -23.29 9.98 -30.01
CA SER A 901 -24.00 8.71 -30.16
C SER A 901 -25.33 8.93 -30.87
N GLU A 902 -25.64 8.08 -31.84
CA GLU A 902 -26.92 8.03 -32.53
C GLU A 902 -27.39 6.59 -32.75
N ARG A 903 -28.71 6.40 -32.90
CA ARG A 903 -29.26 5.10 -33.30
C ARG A 903 -29.09 4.92 -34.80
N SER A 904 -28.49 3.80 -35.20
CA SER A 904 -28.27 3.46 -36.60
C SER A 904 -29.30 2.45 -37.10
N LYS A 905 -29.76 2.62 -38.35
CA LYS A 905 -30.44 1.55 -39.07
C LYS A 905 -29.37 0.60 -39.60
N ARG A 906 -29.44 -0.68 -39.21
CA ARG A 906 -28.51 -1.75 -39.59
C ARG A 906 -28.09 -1.64 -41.05
N SER A 907 -26.79 -1.43 -41.30
CA SER A 907 -26.21 -1.39 -42.65
C SER A 907 -25.74 -2.80 -43.01
N ALA A 908 -26.32 -3.39 -44.06
CA ALA A 908 -25.95 -4.73 -44.56
C ALA A 908 -24.78 -4.71 -45.56
N ALA A 909 -24.15 -3.56 -45.81
CA ALA A 909 -23.49 -3.28 -47.08
C ALA A 909 -22.03 -3.76 -47.24
N LEU A 910 -21.40 -4.38 -46.22
CA LEU A 910 -19.97 -4.76 -46.25
C LEU A 910 -19.66 -6.14 -45.64
N LEU A 911 -20.66 -7.01 -45.53
CA LEU A 911 -20.55 -8.28 -44.84
C LEU A 911 -19.99 -9.39 -45.77
N GLY A 912 -19.08 -10.24 -45.24
CA GLY A 912 -18.47 -11.32 -45.99
C GLY A 912 -19.47 -12.36 -46.52
N SER A 913 -19.10 -13.05 -47.61
CA SER A 913 -19.97 -14.04 -48.31
C SER A 913 -19.71 -15.50 -47.93
N GLN A 914 -18.75 -15.76 -47.05
CA GLN A 914 -18.36 -17.13 -46.69
C GLN A 914 -19.09 -17.62 -45.43
N ALA A 915 -19.67 -18.82 -45.54
CA ALA A 915 -20.29 -19.55 -44.44
C ALA A 915 -19.41 -20.68 -43.88
N SER A 916 -18.09 -20.51 -43.91
CA SER A 916 -17.13 -21.53 -43.45
C SER A 916 -16.84 -21.41 -41.95
N LEU A 917 -16.28 -22.47 -41.36
CA LEU A 917 -15.63 -22.42 -40.04
C LEU A 917 -14.13 -22.11 -40.19
N SER A 918 -13.57 -21.38 -39.22
CA SER A 918 -12.12 -21.22 -39.01
C SER A 918 -11.54 -22.23 -38.02
N GLY A 919 -12.38 -22.87 -37.22
CA GLY A 919 -11.95 -23.93 -36.31
C GLY A 919 -13.10 -24.57 -35.54
N ILE A 920 -12.83 -25.76 -35.00
CA ILE A 920 -13.65 -26.41 -33.98
C ILE A 920 -12.77 -26.58 -32.76
N LEU A 921 -13.24 -26.12 -31.60
CA LEU A 921 -12.60 -26.36 -30.32
C LEU A 921 -13.30 -27.51 -29.59
N VAL A 922 -12.51 -28.40 -29.01
CA VAL A 922 -12.96 -29.44 -28.08
C VAL A 922 -12.17 -29.24 -26.78
N ASN A 923 -12.85 -28.96 -25.68
CA ASN A 923 -12.27 -28.63 -24.37
C ASN A 923 -11.17 -27.55 -24.49
N HIS A 924 -11.50 -26.44 -25.16
CA HIS A 924 -10.63 -25.28 -25.41
C HIS A 924 -9.38 -25.57 -26.27
N ARG A 925 -9.28 -26.75 -26.87
CA ARG A 925 -8.19 -27.09 -27.80
C ARG A 925 -8.72 -27.15 -29.22
N MET A 926 -7.96 -26.59 -30.14
CA MET A 926 -8.28 -26.67 -31.56
C MET A 926 -8.19 -28.12 -32.05
N LEU A 927 -9.19 -28.55 -32.81
CA LEU A 927 -9.15 -29.82 -33.53
C LEU A 927 -7.97 -29.82 -34.50
N THR A 928 -7.03 -30.75 -34.31
CA THR A 928 -5.72 -30.74 -34.99
C THR A 928 -5.79 -31.03 -36.49
N ASP A 929 -6.82 -31.78 -36.93
CA ASP A 929 -7.08 -32.11 -38.34
C ASP A 929 -8.19 -31.23 -38.95
N PHE A 930 -8.42 -30.04 -38.37
CA PHE A 930 -9.41 -29.10 -38.88
C PHE A 930 -8.99 -28.53 -40.24
N GLU A 931 -9.84 -28.74 -41.25
CA GLU A 931 -9.73 -28.13 -42.57
C GLU A 931 -11.06 -27.44 -42.92
N PRO A 932 -11.11 -26.16 -43.33
CA PRO A 932 -12.36 -25.41 -43.51
C PRO A 932 -13.39 -26.02 -44.47
N ASP A 933 -12.93 -26.80 -45.45
CA ASP A 933 -13.77 -27.45 -46.46
C ASP A 933 -14.23 -28.87 -46.07
N LYS A 934 -13.69 -29.43 -44.98
CA LYS A 934 -14.15 -30.71 -44.41
C LYS A 934 -15.43 -30.46 -43.61
N LEU A 935 -16.52 -31.15 -43.96
CA LEU A 935 -17.83 -30.93 -43.31
C LEU A 935 -18.14 -31.92 -42.19
N VAL A 936 -17.40 -33.03 -42.11
CA VAL A 936 -17.61 -34.07 -41.10
C VAL A 936 -16.30 -34.40 -40.44
N TYR A 937 -16.28 -34.32 -39.12
CA TYR A 937 -15.16 -34.62 -38.26
C TYR A 937 -15.56 -35.70 -37.26
N SER A 938 -14.55 -36.40 -36.75
CA SER A 938 -14.71 -37.35 -35.66
C SER A 938 -13.65 -37.06 -34.62
N TYR A 939 -14.04 -36.96 -33.36
CA TYR A 939 -13.10 -36.82 -32.25
C TYR A 939 -13.39 -37.90 -31.22
N ASP A 940 -12.37 -38.70 -30.92
CA ASP A 940 -12.45 -39.73 -29.91
C ASP A 940 -11.75 -39.22 -28.64
N THR A 941 -12.53 -38.96 -27.60
CA THR A 941 -11.99 -38.49 -26.32
C THR A 941 -11.06 -39.54 -25.67
N ASP A 942 -11.13 -40.80 -26.10
CA ASP A 942 -10.27 -41.88 -25.60
C ASP A 942 -8.87 -41.87 -26.27
N GLN A 943 -8.61 -41.04 -27.27
CA GLN A 943 -7.28 -40.91 -27.90
C GLN A 943 -6.34 -39.95 -27.13
N ASP A 944 -6.87 -39.14 -26.22
CA ASP A 944 -6.09 -38.30 -25.29
C ASP A 944 -5.58 -39.08 -24.05
N VAL A 945 -5.76 -40.40 -24.03
CA VAL A 945 -5.54 -41.28 -22.87
C VAL A 945 -4.04 -41.50 -22.59
N LYS A 946 -3.45 -40.54 -21.90
CA LYS A 946 -2.45 -40.82 -20.85
C LYS A 946 -2.88 -40.36 -19.46
N VAL A 947 -4.00 -39.65 -19.36
CA VAL A 947 -4.63 -39.21 -18.11
C VAL A 947 -6.14 -39.23 -18.36
N VAL A 948 -6.88 -40.08 -17.66
CA VAL A 948 -8.33 -40.17 -17.82
C VAL A 948 -8.92 -38.98 -17.04
N ARG A 949 -9.81 -38.19 -17.64
CA ARG A 949 -10.57 -37.18 -16.87
C ARG A 949 -11.72 -37.91 -16.14
N PRO A 950 -12.31 -37.35 -15.06
CA PRO A 950 -13.37 -38.01 -14.26
C PRO A 950 -14.54 -38.47 -15.15
N PRO A 951 -15.50 -39.28 -14.66
CA PRO A 951 -16.71 -39.61 -15.43
C PRO A 951 -17.25 -38.34 -16.09
N ILE A 952 -17.17 -38.28 -17.43
CA ILE A 952 -17.23 -37.03 -18.19
C ILE A 952 -18.48 -36.23 -17.79
N ARG A 953 -18.28 -35.03 -17.23
CA ARG A 953 -19.21 -33.91 -17.48
C ARG A 953 -19.01 -33.52 -18.94
N ARG A 954 -20.08 -33.57 -19.74
CA ARG A 954 -20.17 -33.27 -21.18
C ARG A 954 -19.01 -32.44 -21.74
N ALA A 955 -18.33 -32.92 -22.79
CA ALA A 955 -17.23 -32.18 -23.42
C ALA A 955 -17.70 -30.81 -23.94
N GLU A 956 -16.87 -29.79 -23.77
CA GLU A 956 -17.16 -28.44 -24.27
C GLU A 956 -16.72 -28.36 -25.74
N VAL A 957 -17.69 -28.14 -26.64
CA VAL A 957 -17.43 -28.13 -28.08
C VAL A 957 -17.97 -26.87 -28.70
N TRP A 958 -17.08 -26.11 -29.36
CA TRP A 958 -17.39 -24.81 -29.96
C TRP A 958 -17.00 -24.82 -31.44
N ALA A 959 -17.80 -24.18 -32.28
CA ALA A 959 -17.47 -23.95 -33.68
C ALA A 959 -17.28 -22.46 -33.92
N ILE A 960 -16.13 -22.10 -34.48
CA ILE A 960 -15.74 -20.72 -34.74
C ILE A 960 -15.91 -20.44 -36.23
N PRO A 961 -16.81 -19.52 -36.64
CA PRO A 961 -16.98 -19.19 -38.05
C PRO A 961 -15.77 -18.43 -38.59
N SER A 962 -15.64 -18.43 -39.92
CA SER A 962 -14.59 -17.69 -40.61
C SER A 962 -14.78 -16.18 -40.56
N HIS A 963 -15.98 -15.69 -40.22
CA HIS A 963 -16.27 -14.29 -39.97
C HIS A 963 -17.16 -14.15 -38.72
N VAL A 964 -16.81 -13.29 -37.77
CA VAL A 964 -17.52 -13.19 -36.47
C VAL A 964 -18.98 -12.72 -36.58
N ALA A 965 -19.32 -11.97 -37.62
CA ALA A 965 -20.71 -11.61 -37.95
C ALA A 965 -21.54 -12.75 -38.59
N ALA A 966 -20.97 -13.93 -38.81
CA ALA A 966 -21.70 -15.08 -39.37
C ALA A 966 -22.67 -15.64 -38.32
N ALA A 967 -23.84 -16.11 -38.76
CA ALA A 967 -24.77 -16.78 -37.85
C ALA A 967 -24.39 -18.26 -37.72
N VAL A 968 -24.27 -18.76 -36.49
CA VAL A 968 -23.97 -20.18 -36.21
C VAL A 968 -25.10 -20.76 -35.36
N GLU A 969 -25.90 -21.64 -35.96
CA GLU A 969 -26.91 -22.41 -35.25
C GLU A 969 -26.32 -23.77 -34.84
N ALA A 970 -26.24 -24.03 -33.53
CA ALA A 970 -25.68 -25.27 -33.00
C ALA A 970 -26.79 -26.24 -32.55
N ALA A 971 -26.69 -27.51 -32.95
CA ALA A 971 -27.47 -28.62 -32.41
C ALA A 971 -26.51 -29.59 -31.72
N GLN A 972 -26.67 -29.73 -30.40
CA GLN A 972 -25.82 -30.59 -29.57
C GLN A 972 -26.52 -31.92 -29.25
N PRO A 973 -25.79 -33.01 -28.99
CA PRO A 973 -26.39 -34.30 -28.63
C PRO A 973 -27.00 -34.27 -27.22
N GLU A 974 -28.04 -35.07 -26.96
CA GLU A 974 -28.68 -35.17 -25.64
C GLU A 974 -27.78 -35.77 -24.53
N GLY A 975 -26.70 -36.46 -24.92
CA GLY A 975 -25.72 -37.07 -24.01
C GLY A 975 -24.33 -36.42 -24.06
N ASN A 976 -23.37 -37.03 -23.33
CA ASN A 976 -21.97 -36.59 -23.30
C ASN A 976 -21.22 -36.85 -24.62
N TYR A 977 -21.77 -37.72 -25.46
CA TYR A 977 -21.22 -38.14 -26.75
C TYR A 977 -22.31 -38.09 -27.81
N GLY A 978 -21.91 -38.05 -29.09
CA GLY A 978 -22.81 -37.97 -30.23
C GLY A 978 -22.42 -36.84 -31.19
N ASP A 979 -23.30 -36.60 -32.17
CA ASP A 979 -23.08 -35.61 -33.22
C ASP A 979 -23.37 -34.20 -32.72
N TYR A 980 -22.35 -33.35 -32.69
CA TYR A 980 -22.52 -31.90 -32.69
C TYR A 980 -22.69 -31.45 -34.13
N ARG A 981 -23.74 -30.67 -34.42
CA ARG A 981 -23.98 -30.11 -35.75
C ARG A 981 -24.04 -28.60 -35.69
N TRP A 982 -23.42 -27.94 -36.66
CA TRP A 982 -23.47 -26.49 -36.79
C TRP A 982 -23.91 -26.11 -38.18
N ARG A 983 -24.94 -25.27 -38.26
CA ARG A 983 -25.34 -24.60 -39.50
C ARG A 983 -24.78 -23.18 -39.46
N VAL A 984 -23.82 -22.92 -40.32
CA VAL A 984 -23.16 -21.62 -40.46
C VAL A 984 -23.79 -20.90 -41.64
N THR A 985 -24.22 -19.66 -41.45
CA THR A 985 -24.75 -18.77 -42.49
C THR A 985 -23.83 -17.58 -42.65
N ALA A 986 -23.46 -17.27 -43.89
CA ALA A 986 -22.59 -16.14 -44.20
C ALA A 986 -23.18 -14.84 -43.67
N PRO A 987 -22.32 -13.88 -43.25
CA PRO A 987 -22.77 -12.56 -42.79
C PRO A 987 -23.75 -11.83 -43.71
N ASP A 988 -23.57 -11.91 -45.04
CA ASP A 988 -24.47 -11.34 -46.04
C ASP A 988 -25.69 -12.22 -46.40
N GLY A 989 -25.80 -13.41 -45.81
CA GLY A 989 -26.83 -14.41 -46.07
C GLY A 989 -26.69 -15.14 -47.42
N SER A 990 -25.62 -14.92 -48.17
CA SER A 990 -25.44 -15.48 -49.53
C SER A 990 -25.14 -16.97 -49.56
N SER A 991 -24.57 -17.53 -48.49
CA SER A 991 -24.24 -18.95 -48.39
C SER A 991 -24.53 -19.55 -47.01
N VAL A 992 -24.73 -20.86 -46.97
CA VAL A 992 -24.94 -21.67 -45.75
C VAL A 992 -24.14 -22.96 -45.88
N ARG A 993 -23.43 -23.37 -44.83
CA ARG A 993 -22.78 -24.69 -44.74
C ARG A 993 -23.15 -25.39 -43.44
N GLU A 994 -23.20 -26.71 -43.47
CA GLU A 994 -23.43 -27.54 -42.29
C GLU A 994 -22.19 -28.37 -41.98
N TYR A 995 -21.79 -28.34 -40.71
CA TYR A 995 -20.65 -29.05 -40.16
C TYR A 995 -21.14 -30.05 -39.11
N THR A 996 -20.51 -31.23 -39.04
CA THR A 996 -20.80 -32.24 -38.02
C THR A 996 -19.51 -32.71 -37.35
N LEU A 997 -19.48 -32.74 -36.03
CA LEU A 997 -18.46 -33.43 -35.24
C LEU A 997 -19.10 -34.62 -34.52
N ALA A 998 -18.72 -35.84 -34.92
CA ALA A 998 -19.05 -37.05 -34.19
C ALA A 998 -18.10 -37.20 -33.00
N LEU A 999 -18.59 -36.92 -31.79
CA LEU A 999 -17.81 -37.09 -30.56
C LEU A 999 -18.03 -38.51 -30.01
N ALA A 1000 -16.97 -39.29 -29.89
CA ALA A 1000 -16.96 -40.65 -29.34
C ALA A 1000 -16.12 -40.73 -28.05
N GLY A 1001 -16.44 -41.67 -27.17
CA GLY A 1001 -15.64 -42.00 -25.98
C GLY A 1001 -16.30 -43.02 -25.09
N SER A 1002 -15.54 -43.62 -24.17
CA SER A 1002 -16.02 -44.63 -23.22
C SER A 1002 -16.25 -44.02 -21.83
N GLN A 1003 -17.46 -44.15 -21.28
CA GLN A 1003 -17.67 -43.87 -19.86
C GLN A 1003 -17.11 -45.02 -19.03
N PRO A 1004 -16.22 -44.77 -18.05
CA PRO A 1004 -15.89 -45.79 -17.06
C PRO A 1004 -17.13 -46.05 -16.22
N ASN A 1005 -17.70 -47.26 -16.30
CA ASN A 1005 -18.81 -47.68 -15.44
C ASN A 1005 -18.27 -48.05 -14.05
N VAL A 1006 -17.97 -47.03 -13.24
CA VAL A 1006 -17.27 -47.17 -11.95
C VAL A 1006 -18.08 -46.58 -10.78
N VAL A 1007 -17.90 -47.16 -9.60
CA VAL A 1007 -18.55 -46.76 -8.34
C VAL A 1007 -17.46 -46.38 -7.35
N ARG A 1008 -17.66 -45.26 -6.65
CA ARG A 1008 -16.72 -44.80 -5.60
C ARG A 1008 -16.70 -45.80 -4.44
N VAL A 1009 -15.49 -46.06 -3.94
CA VAL A 1009 -15.21 -46.88 -2.78
C VAL A 1009 -15.08 -45.98 -1.55
N GLY A 1010 -15.64 -46.40 -0.42
CA GLY A 1010 -15.49 -45.69 0.85
C GLY A 1010 -14.05 -45.78 1.37
N ILE A 1011 -13.47 -44.65 1.77
CA ILE A 1011 -12.16 -44.56 2.41
C ILE A 1011 -12.40 -44.37 3.90
N CYS A 1012 -11.85 -45.26 4.75
CA CYS A 1012 -12.03 -45.20 6.20
C CYS A 1012 -11.08 -44.21 6.87
N THR A 1013 -9.81 -44.22 6.48
CA THR A 1013 -8.78 -43.32 7.02
C THR A 1013 -7.74 -42.98 5.96
N VAL A 1014 -7.13 -41.79 6.11
CA VAL A 1014 -5.98 -41.35 5.32
C VAL A 1014 -4.83 -40.99 6.25
N SER A 1015 -3.63 -41.48 5.95
CA SER A 1015 -2.40 -41.12 6.65
C SER A 1015 -1.34 -40.66 5.66
N ALA A 1016 -0.42 -39.80 6.10
CA ALA A 1016 0.71 -39.34 5.29
C ALA A 1016 2.05 -39.83 5.84
N GLY A 1017 3.09 -39.86 5.01
CA GLY A 1017 4.48 -40.04 5.43
C GLY A 1017 5.46 -39.27 4.54
N GLY A 1018 6.59 -38.83 5.10
CA GLY A 1018 7.55 -37.89 4.51
C GLY A 1018 7.77 -36.66 5.42
N ASP A 1019 8.84 -35.89 5.20
CA ASP A 1019 9.15 -34.71 6.02
C ASP A 1019 8.10 -33.59 5.84
N ALA A 1020 7.60 -33.09 6.98
CA ALA A 1020 6.73 -31.92 7.22
C ALA A 1020 5.60 -31.63 6.19
N SER A 1021 4.41 -32.18 6.41
CA SER A 1021 3.19 -31.71 5.73
C SER A 1021 2.59 -30.48 6.41
N THR A 1022 2.15 -29.48 5.65
CA THR A 1022 1.56 -28.22 6.16
C THR A 1022 0.08 -28.32 6.55
N SER A 1023 -0.55 -29.49 6.40
CA SER A 1023 -1.98 -29.72 6.65
C SER A 1023 -2.31 -31.20 6.94
N LEU A 1024 -3.48 -31.44 7.55
CA LEU A 1024 -3.96 -32.78 7.91
C LEU A 1024 -4.23 -33.63 6.65
N PRO A 1025 -3.81 -34.91 6.57
CA PRO A 1025 -4.03 -35.77 5.38
C PRO A 1025 -5.51 -35.94 5.00
N ALA A 1026 -6.42 -35.83 5.96
CA ALA A 1026 -7.85 -36.04 5.75
C ALA A 1026 -8.52 -34.95 4.89
N VAL A 1027 -7.88 -33.79 4.70
CA VAL A 1027 -8.41 -32.70 3.86
C VAL A 1027 -8.63 -33.13 2.41
N VAL A 1028 -7.89 -34.13 1.91
CA VAL A 1028 -8.10 -34.64 0.55
C VAL A 1028 -9.44 -35.36 0.35
N LEU A 1029 -10.23 -35.57 1.41
CA LEU A 1029 -11.53 -36.23 1.36
C LEU A 1029 -12.72 -35.28 1.60
N ASP A 1030 -12.50 -34.01 1.94
CA ASP A 1030 -13.56 -33.08 2.35
C ASP A 1030 -14.35 -32.46 1.19
N GLU A 1031 -13.88 -32.68 -0.05
CA GLU A 1031 -14.43 -32.13 -1.29
C GLU A 1031 -14.40 -30.59 -1.35
N ASP A 1032 -13.62 -29.94 -0.49
CA ASP A 1032 -13.35 -28.50 -0.55
C ASP A 1032 -12.11 -28.27 -1.44
N PRO A 1033 -12.27 -27.71 -2.66
CA PRO A 1033 -11.13 -27.49 -3.56
C PRO A 1033 -10.13 -26.45 -3.03
N HIS A 1034 -10.43 -25.79 -1.91
CA HIS A 1034 -9.57 -24.80 -1.26
C HIS A 1034 -8.74 -25.36 -0.10
N THR A 1035 -9.03 -26.59 0.36
CA THR A 1035 -8.16 -27.31 1.28
C THR A 1035 -7.27 -28.25 0.48
N TYR A 1036 -6.05 -28.51 0.97
CA TYR A 1036 -5.13 -29.43 0.30
C TYR A 1036 -4.13 -29.99 1.28
N TRP A 1037 -3.72 -31.23 1.06
CA TRP A 1037 -2.53 -31.81 1.67
C TRP A 1037 -1.31 -31.38 0.87
N ALA A 1038 -0.26 -30.90 1.53
CA ALA A 1038 1.00 -30.60 0.86
C ALA A 1038 2.23 -31.07 1.64
N ALA A 1039 3.24 -31.52 0.90
CA ALA A 1039 4.56 -31.89 1.41
C ALA A 1039 5.62 -31.67 0.32
N GLU A 1040 6.80 -31.20 0.70
CA GLU A 1040 7.91 -30.95 -0.23
C GLU A 1040 8.85 -32.17 -0.32
N GLY A 1041 9.37 -32.42 -1.52
CA GLY A 1041 10.41 -33.41 -1.75
C GLY A 1041 10.01 -34.55 -2.69
N ASP A 1042 10.91 -35.53 -2.79
CA ASP A 1042 10.77 -36.73 -3.60
C ASP A 1042 10.51 -37.92 -2.67
N GLY A 1043 9.31 -38.51 -2.76
CA GLY A 1043 8.89 -39.62 -1.92
C GLY A 1043 7.82 -39.36 -0.85
N PRO A 1044 7.35 -38.13 -0.53
CA PRO A 1044 6.17 -37.96 0.33
C PRO A 1044 4.96 -38.71 -0.22
N TYR A 1045 4.14 -39.29 0.67
CA TYR A 1045 3.04 -40.15 0.26
C TYR A 1045 1.78 -40.02 1.12
N LEU A 1046 0.64 -40.39 0.54
CA LEU A 1046 -0.64 -40.63 1.21
C LEU A 1046 -1.01 -42.11 1.14
N ILE A 1047 -1.52 -42.68 2.23
CA ILE A 1047 -2.08 -44.03 2.30
C ILE A 1047 -3.57 -43.93 2.60
N PHE A 1048 -4.39 -44.51 1.73
CA PHE A 1048 -5.83 -44.62 1.85
C PHE A 1048 -6.19 -46.05 2.33
N ASP A 1049 -6.74 -46.21 3.53
CA ASP A 1049 -7.29 -47.50 4.02
C ASP A 1049 -8.77 -47.58 3.64
N LEU A 1050 -9.12 -48.57 2.82
CA LEU A 1050 -10.49 -48.85 2.38
C LEU A 1050 -11.31 -49.62 3.44
N GLY A 1051 -10.70 -49.99 4.57
CA GLY A 1051 -11.29 -50.75 5.68
C GLY A 1051 -11.40 -52.25 5.41
N VAL A 1052 -11.65 -52.64 4.16
CA VAL A 1052 -11.73 -54.02 3.69
C VAL A 1052 -11.03 -54.19 2.34
N SER A 1053 -10.47 -55.38 2.12
CA SER A 1053 -9.91 -55.76 0.82
C SER A 1053 -11.01 -55.82 -0.23
N GLN A 1054 -10.83 -55.13 -1.35
CA GLN A 1054 -11.79 -55.14 -2.46
C GLN A 1054 -11.08 -54.84 -3.78
N ARG A 1055 -11.75 -55.15 -4.91
CA ARG A 1055 -11.21 -54.84 -6.23
C ARG A 1055 -11.40 -53.36 -6.56
N ILE A 1056 -10.31 -52.70 -6.93
CA ILE A 1056 -10.27 -51.31 -7.37
C ILE A 1056 -9.82 -51.24 -8.83
N CYS A 1057 -10.25 -50.19 -9.54
CA CYS A 1057 -9.99 -49.99 -10.96
C CYS A 1057 -9.58 -48.55 -11.31
N GLY A 1058 -9.52 -47.65 -10.32
CA GLY A 1058 -8.97 -46.31 -10.52
C GLY A 1058 -9.00 -45.43 -9.29
N ILE A 1059 -8.40 -44.25 -9.43
CA ILE A 1059 -8.31 -43.21 -8.41
C ILE A 1059 -8.47 -41.82 -9.05
N ASP A 1060 -9.27 -40.93 -8.47
CA ASP A 1060 -9.25 -39.50 -8.75
C ASP A 1060 -8.21 -38.81 -7.87
N ILE A 1061 -7.47 -37.86 -8.42
CA ILE A 1061 -6.56 -36.98 -7.68
C ILE A 1061 -6.72 -35.54 -8.18
N GLY A 1062 -7.08 -34.64 -7.27
CA GLY A 1062 -7.06 -33.19 -7.49
C GLY A 1062 -5.71 -32.60 -7.13
N TRP A 1063 -5.14 -31.80 -8.03
CA TRP A 1063 -3.82 -31.18 -7.86
C TRP A 1063 -3.97 -29.67 -7.66
N LEU A 1064 -3.34 -29.14 -6.62
CA LEU A 1064 -3.31 -27.69 -6.40
C LEU A 1064 -2.53 -27.01 -7.54
N LYS A 1065 -3.15 -26.02 -8.20
CA LYS A 1065 -2.62 -25.40 -9.42
C LYS A 1065 -2.34 -26.43 -10.53
N GLY A 1066 -3.16 -27.49 -10.62
CA GLY A 1066 -3.03 -28.54 -11.62
C GLY A 1066 -3.26 -28.11 -13.06
N ASP A 1067 -3.65 -26.85 -13.30
CA ASP A 1067 -3.73 -26.21 -14.61
C ASP A 1067 -2.48 -25.38 -14.96
N ILE A 1068 -1.50 -25.33 -14.04
CA ILE A 1068 -0.21 -24.65 -14.20
C ILE A 1068 0.94 -25.64 -13.98
N ARG A 1069 0.77 -26.61 -13.08
CA ARG A 1069 1.78 -27.58 -12.64
C ARG A 1069 1.42 -29.00 -13.10
N GLN A 1070 2.40 -29.74 -13.61
CA GLN A 1070 2.30 -31.19 -13.81
C GLN A 1070 2.95 -31.92 -12.64
N ALA A 1071 2.14 -32.60 -11.83
CA ALA A 1071 2.60 -33.44 -10.73
C ALA A 1071 3.17 -34.76 -11.25
N VAL A 1072 4.16 -35.32 -10.55
CA VAL A 1072 4.75 -36.63 -10.86
C VAL A 1072 4.49 -37.57 -9.67
N PHE A 1073 3.97 -38.76 -9.93
CA PHE A 1073 3.58 -39.68 -8.85
C PHE A 1073 3.57 -41.15 -9.29
N HIS A 1074 3.44 -42.06 -8.33
CA HIS A 1074 3.11 -43.46 -8.60
C HIS A 1074 2.12 -44.00 -7.56
N LEU A 1075 1.50 -45.13 -7.90
CA LEU A 1075 0.51 -45.80 -7.07
C LEU A 1075 1.02 -47.19 -6.68
N GLU A 1076 0.91 -47.51 -5.41
CA GLU A 1076 1.15 -48.83 -4.85
C GLU A 1076 -0.13 -49.35 -4.17
N ARG A 1077 -0.28 -50.67 -4.10
CA ARG A 1077 -1.35 -51.31 -3.33
C ARG A 1077 -0.81 -52.22 -2.25
N SER A 1078 -1.63 -52.48 -1.24
CA SER A 1078 -1.40 -53.55 -0.27
C SER A 1078 -2.72 -54.15 0.22
N VAL A 1079 -2.71 -55.43 0.60
CA VAL A 1079 -3.83 -56.10 1.28
C VAL A 1079 -3.60 -56.23 2.79
N ASP A 1080 -2.34 -56.18 3.23
CA ASP A 1080 -1.91 -56.39 4.62
C ASP A 1080 -1.38 -55.12 5.32
N GLY A 1081 -1.07 -54.07 4.55
CA GLY A 1081 -0.51 -52.82 5.06
C GLY A 1081 1.01 -52.87 5.32
N GLU A 1082 1.65 -54.02 5.12
CA GLU A 1082 3.09 -54.24 5.34
C GLU A 1082 3.87 -54.29 4.02
N ARG A 1083 3.32 -54.96 2.99
CA ARG A 1083 3.95 -55.07 1.67
C ARG A 1083 3.16 -54.30 0.63
N TYR A 1084 3.84 -53.35 -0.02
CA TYR A 1084 3.29 -52.55 -1.09
C TYR A 1084 3.84 -52.99 -2.45
N GLU A 1085 2.95 -53.19 -3.42
CA GLU A 1085 3.27 -53.55 -4.79
C GLU A 1085 2.86 -52.42 -5.72
N SER A 1086 3.75 -51.99 -6.61
CA SER A 1086 3.44 -50.94 -7.59
C SER A 1086 2.35 -51.40 -8.56
N ILE A 1087 1.33 -50.56 -8.75
CA ILE A 1087 0.21 -50.77 -9.68
C ILE A 1087 0.19 -49.73 -10.80
N ALA A 1088 0.89 -48.61 -10.64
CA ALA A 1088 1.15 -47.65 -11.71
C ALA A 1088 2.40 -46.83 -11.38
N SER A 1089 3.40 -46.82 -12.26
CA SER A 1089 4.70 -46.20 -12.01
C SER A 1089 4.92 -44.91 -12.82
N MET A 1090 5.47 -43.87 -12.19
CA MET A 1090 5.93 -42.61 -12.82
C MET A 1090 4.88 -41.92 -13.70
N MET A 1091 3.65 -41.86 -13.18
CA MET A 1091 2.53 -41.14 -13.78
C MET A 1091 2.73 -39.64 -13.66
N ARG A 1092 2.08 -38.90 -14.56
CA ARG A 1092 2.08 -37.43 -14.58
C ARG A 1092 0.65 -36.92 -14.66
N SER A 1093 0.35 -35.85 -13.91
CA SER A 1093 -0.91 -35.14 -14.08
C SER A 1093 -0.94 -34.35 -15.38
N SER A 1094 -2.12 -33.92 -15.81
CA SER A 1094 -2.30 -33.27 -17.11
C SER A 1094 -1.64 -31.89 -17.20
N GLY A 1095 -1.60 -31.13 -16.10
CA GLY A 1095 -1.18 -29.73 -16.13
C GLY A 1095 -2.22 -28.80 -16.75
N THR A 1096 -3.49 -29.22 -16.83
CA THR A 1096 -4.54 -28.49 -17.56
C THR A 1096 -5.82 -28.25 -16.77
N THR A 1097 -5.90 -28.71 -15.53
CA THR A 1097 -7.13 -28.63 -14.73
C THR A 1097 -6.82 -28.60 -13.23
N THR A 1098 -7.59 -27.81 -12.48
CA THR A 1098 -7.62 -27.87 -11.01
C THR A 1098 -8.67 -28.84 -10.48
N GLN A 1099 -9.56 -29.34 -11.35
CA GLN A 1099 -10.49 -30.42 -11.02
C GLN A 1099 -9.77 -31.77 -10.89
N PRO A 1100 -10.27 -32.70 -10.06
CA PRO A 1100 -9.71 -34.04 -9.94
C PRO A 1100 -9.57 -34.75 -11.29
N GLU A 1101 -8.44 -35.42 -11.49
CA GLU A 1101 -8.11 -36.24 -12.65
C GLU A 1101 -8.24 -37.72 -12.29
N TYR A 1102 -8.87 -38.52 -13.15
CA TYR A 1102 -9.03 -39.97 -12.95
C TYR A 1102 -7.82 -40.73 -13.51
N TYR A 1103 -7.35 -41.70 -12.75
CA TYR A 1103 -6.26 -42.56 -13.18
C TYR A 1103 -6.75 -44.00 -13.16
N ALA A 1104 -7.01 -44.53 -14.35
CA ALA A 1104 -7.35 -45.94 -14.51
C ALA A 1104 -6.15 -46.82 -14.14
N ILE A 1105 -6.42 -47.89 -13.41
CA ILE A 1105 -5.43 -48.93 -13.07
C ILE A 1105 -5.97 -50.29 -13.50
N GLU A 1106 -5.09 -51.25 -13.72
CA GLU A 1106 -5.50 -52.64 -13.93
C GLU A 1106 -6.29 -53.12 -12.69
N GLU A 1107 -7.44 -53.76 -12.92
CA GLU A 1107 -8.37 -54.11 -11.85
C GLU A 1107 -7.70 -55.06 -10.84
N THR A 1108 -7.43 -54.55 -9.65
CA THR A 1108 -6.56 -55.22 -8.67
C THR A 1108 -7.20 -55.24 -7.29
N GLU A 1109 -6.86 -56.22 -6.48
CA GLU A 1109 -7.36 -56.33 -5.10
C GLU A 1109 -6.50 -55.49 -4.15
N ALA A 1110 -7.10 -54.58 -3.38
CA ALA A 1110 -6.41 -53.72 -2.44
C ALA A 1110 -7.27 -53.45 -1.20
N ARG A 1111 -6.63 -53.36 -0.02
CA ARG A 1111 -7.19 -52.69 1.16
C ARG A 1111 -6.56 -51.32 1.35
N TYR A 1112 -5.25 -51.21 1.09
CA TYR A 1112 -4.49 -49.97 1.17
C TYR A 1112 -4.07 -49.53 -0.22
N VAL A 1113 -4.29 -48.27 -0.55
CA VAL A 1113 -3.75 -47.63 -1.76
C VAL A 1113 -2.80 -46.54 -1.32
N LYS A 1114 -1.56 -46.57 -1.82
CA LYS A 1114 -0.52 -45.62 -1.48
C LYS A 1114 -0.16 -44.78 -2.70
N LEU A 1115 -0.32 -43.47 -2.56
CA LEU A 1115 0.02 -42.46 -3.56
C LEU A 1115 1.34 -41.82 -3.17
N VAL A 1116 2.40 -42.10 -3.92
CA VAL A 1116 3.76 -41.58 -3.68
C VAL A 1116 4.04 -40.46 -4.68
N CYS A 1117 4.51 -39.31 -4.19
CA CYS A 1117 4.66 -38.10 -4.97
C CYS A 1117 6.14 -37.72 -5.17
N HIS A 1118 6.46 -37.09 -6.30
CA HIS A 1118 7.82 -36.82 -6.77
C HIS A 1118 8.05 -35.35 -7.22
N GLY A 1119 7.30 -34.42 -6.64
CA GLY A 1119 7.28 -33.01 -7.01
C GLY A 1119 6.41 -32.73 -8.24
N ASN A 1120 6.62 -31.55 -8.85
CA ASN A 1120 5.91 -31.09 -10.02
C ASN A 1120 6.84 -30.41 -11.05
N SER A 1121 6.28 -29.95 -12.17
CA SER A 1121 7.03 -29.31 -13.26
C SER A 1121 7.69 -27.98 -12.92
N LEU A 1122 7.32 -27.32 -11.81
CA LEU A 1122 7.89 -26.05 -11.37
C LEU A 1122 8.82 -26.21 -10.16
N ASN A 1123 8.47 -27.06 -9.20
CA ASN A 1123 9.24 -27.23 -7.97
C ASN A 1123 8.99 -28.60 -7.31
N ARG A 1124 9.58 -28.81 -6.13
CA ARG A 1124 9.50 -30.08 -5.38
C ARG A 1124 8.25 -30.23 -4.50
N TRP A 1125 7.33 -29.27 -4.53
CA TRP A 1125 6.10 -29.37 -3.74
C TRP A 1125 5.12 -30.37 -4.33
N ASN A 1126 4.54 -31.19 -3.46
CA ASN A 1126 3.43 -32.08 -3.76
C ASN A 1126 2.19 -31.48 -3.09
N SER A 1127 1.11 -31.28 -3.82
CA SER A 1127 -0.07 -30.59 -3.28
C SER A 1127 -1.36 -31.16 -3.87
N ILE A 1128 -2.13 -31.83 -3.03
CA ILE A 1128 -3.31 -32.63 -3.39
C ILE A 1128 -4.54 -32.01 -2.73
N THR A 1129 -5.49 -31.55 -3.53
CA THR A 1129 -6.75 -30.97 -3.05
C THR A 1129 -7.80 -32.05 -2.75
N GLN A 1130 -7.83 -33.12 -3.53
CA GLN A 1130 -8.85 -34.16 -3.39
C GLN A 1130 -8.33 -35.54 -3.83
N ALA A 1131 -8.90 -36.61 -3.26
CA ALA A 1131 -8.71 -37.97 -3.74
C ALA A 1131 -9.97 -38.86 -3.59
N ALA A 1132 -10.23 -39.75 -4.54
CA ALA A 1132 -11.30 -40.75 -4.45
C ALA A 1132 -10.91 -42.06 -5.14
N ILE A 1133 -11.27 -43.22 -4.60
CA ILE A 1133 -10.92 -44.54 -5.18
C ILE A 1133 -12.18 -45.20 -5.75
N TYR A 1134 -12.03 -45.96 -6.84
CA TYR A 1134 -13.15 -46.50 -7.62
C TYR A 1134 -13.03 -48.00 -7.90
N ARG A 1135 -14.18 -48.67 -8.05
CA ARG A 1135 -14.34 -50.06 -8.50
C ARG A 1135 -15.33 -50.15 -9.66
N THR A 1136 -15.30 -51.22 -10.46
CA THR A 1136 -16.26 -51.40 -11.56
C THR A 1136 -17.68 -51.68 -11.05
N ALA A 1137 -18.69 -51.06 -11.65
CA ALA A 1137 -20.10 -51.32 -11.33
C ALA A 1137 -20.54 -52.69 -11.90
N GLY A 1138 -21.07 -53.60 -11.07
CA GLY A 1138 -21.81 -54.77 -11.55
C GLY A 1138 -21.14 -56.15 -11.47
N LYS A 1139 -20.40 -56.47 -10.40
CA LYS A 1139 -20.34 -57.85 -9.88
C LYS A 1139 -20.62 -57.83 -8.37
N GLU A 1140 -21.80 -58.32 -7.99
CA GLU A 1140 -22.07 -58.71 -6.60
C GLU A 1140 -20.97 -59.70 -6.17
N VAL A 1141 -20.30 -59.39 -5.07
CA VAL A 1141 -19.60 -60.42 -4.31
C VAL A 1141 -20.72 -61.25 -3.68
N ALA A 1142 -20.95 -62.44 -4.22
CA ALA A 1142 -21.74 -63.46 -3.56
C ALA A 1142 -21.04 -63.83 -2.25
N GLN A 1143 -21.74 -63.60 -1.14
CA GLN A 1143 -21.55 -64.06 0.26
C GLN A 1143 -20.14 -64.37 0.76
#